data_AF-A0A194W1Y6-F1
#
_entry.id   AF-A0A194W1Y6-F1
#
_cell.length_a   1.000
_cell.length_b   1.000
_cell.length_c   1.000
_cell.angle_alpha   90.00
_cell.angle_beta   90.00
_cell.angle_gamma   90.00
#
_symmetry.space_group_name_H-M   'P 1'
#
loop_
_entity.id
_entity.type
_entity.pdbx_description
1 polymer ?
#
loop_
_entity_poly.entity_id
_entity_poly.type
_entity_poly.pdbx_seq_one_letter_code
_entity_poly.pdbx_strand_id
1 'polypeptide(L)'
;MDEDLERALAASRADQADILEEERQIQEAIRLSMMEQEERTSTSREGSTAVKRKADEELIGDDMKRPRPSTTKTDPATSSQPGIDMAFPNGALRITRTPGRRHAKNCVNLADVIHKEHLVSACIYAFFIADEELFQHLPLSHTDGIPIYIGRDANMDPVVAEVCRRNGVAMREKITKSQLQEIGPALEQFHRKAYGNKYHAFYAWSSGSSHSKILVLVYPKFLRIVITSCNMMDIDTKLGDNHWYIHDLPKRASRRQVPPSGFEVDFLAHLQALGTPLEFIESVKGMYDYSTIKIHLVTSIPGTHSGAKAEQSGLLRLRHIIKDLDLKLAQKKRQAKLQFEVCAASLGNLSAKWLDGFYDCALGRKYIETPDEPDVPKELKLFYPTVGDVRAADEEAQQGASNIGCHVRPWPQAPKAIRDLFHHYHSKDPGKLFHQKLILAYDPLEPTAFPYYIYVGSANLSPSAWGALEKDKKGNEATCDMKLVKTSNFECGVVIPGDLIKSLLEPGTESWQDGIVPTNHLSVLLLNPAFVALLFLITNLFTPAVAYTRLSDDSLRRIPVAGADLDIHNRAGLLAPILIPRVPDTPGSDNVQQHFVDFFTKHLPSWTIEWHNSTSKTPATGDKLVSFRNLVLRRDPPWAGVGDVGRLTLAAHYDSLYKPEGFIGATDSAVPCALLMHVSRSVDEALTKRWEAMEASGDTDGLEEEKGVQILLLDGEEAWVQWTDTDSTYGSRALAKAWSDEVYPAMSVYKHPIDSISLFVLLDLLGASDPRVPSYFPTTHWAYQNLARIEDRMRQLRLLETSPRSNFLHEANKESHQFRPGFVQDDHVPFMKRGVNILHIIPTPFPWFWHRMEDDGEHLDGPTMQDWARLMTAFVAEWMDLEGFVPSLENKAVYDRSDKTEL
;
A
#
# COMPACT_ATOMS: atom_id res chain seq x y z
N MET A 1 -7.23 -58.07 -20.29
CA MET A 1 -7.95 -56.84 -19.89
C MET A 1 -8.22 -56.79 -18.39
N ASP A 2 -8.11 -57.91 -17.64
CA ASP A 2 -8.30 -57.93 -16.17
C ASP A 2 -7.00 -57.80 -15.35
N GLU A 3 -5.85 -58.28 -15.82
CA GLU A 3 -4.59 -58.23 -15.04
C GLU A 3 -3.97 -56.83 -14.91
N ASP A 4 -4.11 -55.98 -15.93
CA ASP A 4 -3.56 -54.61 -15.90
C ASP A 4 -4.39 -53.68 -15.00
N LEU A 5 -5.70 -53.94 -14.87
CA LEU A 5 -6.57 -53.18 -13.98
C LEU A 5 -6.35 -53.57 -12.52
N GLU A 6 -6.12 -54.86 -12.24
CA GLU A 6 -5.73 -55.30 -10.88
C GLU A 6 -4.35 -54.75 -10.46
N ARG A 7 -3.38 -54.66 -11.37
CA ARG A 7 -2.08 -54.01 -11.07
C ARG A 7 -2.21 -52.51 -10.80
N ALA A 8 -3.04 -51.80 -11.56
CA ALA A 8 -3.28 -50.39 -11.35
C ALA A 8 -4.02 -50.11 -10.01
N LEU A 9 -4.97 -50.98 -9.64
CA LEU A 9 -5.69 -50.88 -8.36
C LEU A 9 -4.81 -51.29 -7.16
N ALA A 10 -3.88 -52.23 -7.33
CA ALA A 10 -2.92 -52.60 -6.31
C ALA A 10 -1.89 -51.49 -6.06
N ALA A 11 -1.38 -50.84 -7.11
CA ALA A 11 -0.49 -49.69 -7.01
C ALA A 11 -1.18 -48.48 -6.33
N SER A 12 -2.43 -48.18 -6.72
CA SER A 12 -3.21 -47.10 -6.09
C SER A 12 -3.53 -47.35 -4.61
N ARG A 13 -3.62 -48.61 -4.17
CA ARG A 13 -3.82 -48.97 -2.75
C ARG A 13 -2.54 -48.92 -1.93
N ALA A 14 -1.38 -49.16 -2.55
CA ALA A 14 -0.08 -48.97 -1.92
C ALA A 14 0.21 -47.47 -1.74
N ASP A 15 -0.02 -46.65 -2.77
CA ASP A 15 0.14 -45.19 -2.69
C ASP A 15 -0.79 -44.56 -1.63
N GLN A 16 -2.03 -45.06 -1.49
CA GLN A 16 -2.93 -44.60 -0.43
C GLN A 16 -2.49 -45.01 0.98
N ALA A 17 -1.82 -46.15 1.14
CA ALA A 17 -1.32 -46.60 2.44
C ALA A 17 -0.09 -45.77 2.87
N ASP A 18 0.78 -45.42 1.93
CA ASP A 18 1.96 -44.57 2.18
C ASP A 18 1.55 -43.13 2.51
N ILE A 19 0.54 -42.57 1.82
CA ILE A 19 -0.03 -41.24 2.14
C ILE A 19 -0.67 -41.21 3.53
N LEU A 20 -1.37 -42.28 3.93
CA LEU A 20 -1.99 -42.38 5.26
C LEU A 20 -0.97 -42.53 6.39
N GLU A 21 0.17 -43.18 6.13
CA GLU A 21 1.27 -43.28 7.09
C GLU A 21 2.04 -41.96 7.20
N GLU A 22 2.26 -41.24 6.09
CA GLU A 22 2.81 -39.86 6.10
C GLU A 22 1.90 -38.89 6.86
N GLU A 23 0.58 -38.92 6.63
CA GLU A 23 -0.38 -38.09 7.39
C GLU A 23 -0.35 -38.40 8.90
N ARG A 24 -0.17 -39.67 9.28
CA ARG A 24 -0.06 -40.08 10.68
C ARG A 24 1.25 -39.62 11.31
N GLN A 25 2.36 -39.68 10.57
CA GLN A 25 3.66 -39.18 11.03
C GLN A 25 3.66 -37.65 11.17
N ILE A 26 2.98 -36.93 10.27
CA ILE A 26 2.81 -35.48 10.35
C ILE A 26 1.95 -35.09 11.56
N GLN A 27 0.87 -35.82 11.85
CA GLN A 27 0.06 -35.54 13.05
C GLN A 27 0.80 -35.84 14.36
N GLU A 28 1.59 -36.91 14.44
CA GLU A 28 2.42 -37.19 15.62
C GLU A 28 3.52 -36.13 15.80
N ALA A 29 4.13 -35.65 14.71
CA ALA A 29 5.13 -34.57 14.74
C ALA A 29 4.53 -33.22 15.19
N ILE A 30 3.31 -32.90 14.75
CA ILE A 30 2.57 -31.71 15.22
C ILE A 30 2.25 -31.85 16.72
N ARG A 31 1.83 -33.03 17.17
CA ARG A 31 1.53 -33.31 18.59
C ARG A 31 2.77 -33.16 19.47
N LEU A 32 3.92 -33.69 19.03
CA LEU A 32 5.20 -33.58 19.75
C LEU A 32 5.71 -32.13 19.78
N SER A 33 5.57 -31.38 18.68
CA SER A 33 5.91 -29.94 18.60
C SER A 33 5.04 -29.08 19.52
N MET A 34 3.74 -29.38 19.64
CA MET A 34 2.85 -28.70 20.58
C MET A 34 3.21 -29.00 22.05
N MET A 35 3.63 -30.23 22.36
CA MET A 35 4.10 -30.61 23.70
C MET A 35 5.43 -29.92 24.06
N GLU A 36 6.36 -29.77 23.10
CA GLU A 36 7.63 -29.04 23.30
C GLU A 36 7.41 -27.52 23.49
N GLN A 37 6.38 -26.94 22.87
CA GLN A 37 6.00 -25.53 23.09
C GLN A 37 5.37 -25.29 24.48
N GLU A 38 4.62 -26.26 25.02
CA GLU A 38 4.08 -26.20 26.39
C GLU A 38 5.18 -26.34 27.47
N GLU A 39 6.22 -27.14 27.22
CA GLU A 39 7.39 -27.22 28.11
C GLU A 39 8.27 -25.96 28.08
N ARG A 40 8.41 -25.30 26.92
CA ARG A 40 9.15 -24.01 26.80
C ARG A 40 8.42 -22.83 27.41
N THR A 41 7.09 -22.84 27.43
CA THR A 41 6.30 -21.77 28.06
C THR A 41 6.25 -21.90 29.59
N SER A 42 6.33 -23.11 30.15
CA SER A 42 6.40 -23.32 31.61
C SER A 42 7.74 -22.88 32.21
N THR A 43 8.86 -23.13 31.52
CA THR A 43 10.22 -22.73 31.93
C THR A 43 10.50 -21.22 31.80
N SER A 44 9.79 -20.50 30.92
CA SER A 44 9.89 -19.04 30.80
C SER A 44 9.21 -18.25 31.94
N ARG A 45 8.26 -18.86 32.66
CA ARG A 45 7.53 -18.23 33.78
C ARG A 45 8.32 -18.17 35.09
N GLU A 46 9.28 -19.08 35.29
CA GLU A 46 10.12 -19.11 36.50
C GLU A 46 11.29 -18.10 36.44
N GLY A 47 11.77 -17.73 35.24
CA GLY A 47 12.83 -16.72 35.08
C GLY A 47 12.34 -15.27 35.25
N SER A 48 11.09 -14.97 34.89
CA SER A 48 10.54 -13.60 34.95
C SER A 48 10.17 -13.14 36.38
N THR A 49 9.87 -14.08 37.28
CA THR A 49 9.50 -13.79 38.67
C THR A 49 10.71 -13.53 39.58
N ALA A 50 11.91 -13.99 39.20
CA ALA A 50 13.16 -13.73 39.93
C ALA A 50 13.78 -12.36 39.60
N VAL A 51 13.57 -11.82 38.39
CA VAL A 51 14.10 -10.51 37.97
C VAL A 51 13.24 -9.36 38.50
N LYS A 52 11.93 -9.58 38.69
CA LYS A 52 11.03 -8.57 39.27
C LYS A 52 11.16 -8.37 40.78
N ARG A 53 11.75 -9.32 41.53
CA ARG A 53 11.97 -9.19 42.98
C ARG A 53 13.29 -8.51 43.36
N LYS A 54 14.16 -8.23 42.40
CA LYS A 54 15.46 -7.58 42.66
C LYS A 54 15.52 -6.10 42.27
N ALA A 55 14.47 -5.57 41.63
CA ALA A 55 14.35 -4.17 41.25
C ALA A 55 13.52 -3.31 42.22
N ASP A 56 12.76 -3.95 43.13
CA ASP A 56 11.89 -3.26 44.11
C ASP A 56 12.55 -3.06 45.50
N GLU A 57 13.79 -3.51 45.72
CA GLU A 57 14.50 -3.37 47.01
C GLU A 57 15.64 -2.31 47.02
N GLU A 58 15.91 -1.61 45.90
CA GLU A 58 17.00 -0.61 45.81
C GLU A 58 16.57 0.87 45.72
N LEU A 59 15.31 1.20 46.03
CA LEU A 59 14.84 2.61 46.04
C LEU A 59 14.13 3.02 47.34
N ILE A 60 14.73 2.68 48.47
CA ILE A 60 14.42 3.35 49.76
C ILE A 60 15.72 3.89 50.36
N GLY A 61 15.92 5.20 50.22
CA GLY A 61 16.97 5.95 50.91
C GLY A 61 17.54 7.05 50.02
N ASP A 62 17.03 8.29 50.11
CA ASP A 62 17.55 9.27 51.06
C ASP A 62 16.87 10.63 50.85
N ASP A 63 16.73 11.36 51.95
CA ASP A 63 15.98 12.59 52.14
C ASP A 63 16.84 13.82 51.79
N MET A 64 16.27 14.91 51.23
CA MET A 64 16.65 16.32 51.55
C MET A 64 15.91 17.42 50.73
N LYS A 65 14.94 18.05 51.42
CA LYS A 65 14.65 19.49 51.56
C LYS A 65 14.74 20.45 50.36
N ARG A 66 13.60 21.11 50.04
CA ARG A 66 13.49 22.56 49.70
C ARG A 66 12.09 23.12 50.05
N PRO A 67 11.94 24.45 50.24
CA PRO A 67 11.09 25.03 51.30
C PRO A 67 9.65 25.37 50.90
N ARG A 68 8.75 25.35 51.90
CA ARG A 68 7.37 25.85 51.84
C ARG A 68 7.33 27.38 51.79
N PRO A 69 6.31 27.96 51.12
CA PRO A 69 5.67 29.17 51.57
C PRO A 69 4.28 28.89 52.18
N SER A 70 3.91 29.82 53.05
CA SER A 70 2.85 29.84 54.05
C SER A 70 1.42 29.67 53.55
N THR A 71 0.65 28.93 54.35
CA THR A 71 -0.81 28.92 54.40
C THR A 71 -1.38 30.24 54.87
N THR A 72 -2.31 30.82 54.10
CA THR A 72 -3.35 31.71 54.61
C THR A 72 -4.71 31.12 54.23
N LYS A 73 -5.50 30.81 55.27
CA LYS A 73 -6.90 30.38 55.16
C LYS A 73 -7.77 31.58 54.75
N THR A 74 -8.63 31.38 53.75
CA THR A 74 -9.84 32.19 53.53
C THR A 74 -10.98 31.25 53.15
N ASP A 75 -12.11 31.44 53.83
CA ASP A 75 -13.40 30.74 53.72
C ASP A 75 -14.08 30.87 52.33
N PRO A 76 -15.14 30.08 52.03
CA PRO A 76 -15.52 29.74 50.66
C PRO A 76 -16.27 30.89 49.99
N ALA A 77 -15.56 31.62 49.13
CA ALA A 77 -16.16 32.53 48.17
C ALA A 77 -16.49 31.76 46.89
N THR A 78 -17.76 31.81 46.50
CA THR A 78 -18.30 31.50 45.17
C THR A 78 -17.40 32.10 44.07
N SER A 79 -16.45 31.32 43.55
CA SER A 79 -15.66 31.74 42.38
C SER A 79 -16.43 31.37 41.12
N SER A 80 -17.16 32.34 40.56
CA SER A 80 -17.55 32.31 39.16
C SER A 80 -16.27 32.23 38.32
N GLN A 81 -15.93 31.03 37.84
CA GLN A 81 -14.88 30.91 36.83
C GLN A 81 -15.25 31.83 35.64
N PRO A 82 -14.28 32.59 35.08
CA PRO A 82 -14.53 33.37 33.88
C PRO A 82 -15.04 32.41 32.80
N GLY A 83 -16.29 32.60 32.38
CA GLY A 83 -16.92 31.71 31.41
C GLY A 83 -16.29 31.85 30.03
N ILE A 84 -16.22 30.75 29.30
CA ILE A 84 -15.81 30.76 27.90
C ILE A 84 -16.87 31.41 27.00
N ASP A 85 -16.44 32.25 26.07
CA ASP A 85 -17.28 32.89 25.06
C ASP A 85 -17.37 32.05 23.76
N MET A 86 -18.41 32.29 22.97
CA MET A 86 -18.60 31.61 21.68
C MET A 86 -17.56 32.12 20.67
N ALA A 87 -16.66 31.24 20.24
CA ALA A 87 -15.65 31.55 19.23
C ALA A 87 -16.18 31.37 17.81
N PHE A 88 -17.21 30.53 17.62
CA PHE A 88 -17.74 30.17 16.30
C PHE A 88 -19.26 30.36 16.18
N PRO A 89 -19.84 31.52 16.56
CA PRO A 89 -21.29 31.72 16.60
C PRO A 89 -21.99 31.71 15.22
N ASN A 90 -21.22 31.88 14.15
CA ASN A 90 -21.70 31.83 12.76
C ASN A 90 -21.21 30.58 12.01
N GLY A 91 -20.55 29.66 12.72
CA GLY A 91 -19.83 28.54 12.14
C GLY A 91 -18.41 28.89 11.66
N ALA A 92 -17.62 27.86 11.42
CA ALA A 92 -16.26 27.94 10.91
C ALA A 92 -15.93 26.69 10.09
N LEU A 93 -15.17 26.90 9.00
CA LEU A 93 -14.52 25.83 8.24
C LEU A 93 -13.01 25.99 8.38
N ARG A 94 -12.35 24.95 8.88
CA ARG A 94 -10.91 24.95 9.19
C ARG A 94 -10.25 23.70 8.62
N ILE A 95 -8.94 23.79 8.43
CA ILE A 95 -8.08 22.62 8.21
C ILE A 95 -7.31 22.27 9.48
N THR A 96 -6.77 21.06 9.57
CA THR A 96 -5.89 20.66 10.69
C THR A 96 -4.66 21.55 10.76
N ARG A 97 -4.25 21.94 11.97
CA ARG A 97 -3.00 22.67 12.20
C ARG A 97 -1.84 21.68 12.30
N THR A 98 -1.24 21.41 11.15
CA THR A 98 -0.02 20.61 11.03
C THR A 98 1.24 21.37 11.47
N PRO A 99 2.36 20.67 11.75
CA PRO A 99 3.62 21.31 12.12
C PRO A 99 4.08 22.42 11.15
N GLY A 100 3.99 22.23 9.83
CA GLY A 100 4.33 23.27 8.85
C GLY A 100 3.29 24.40 8.76
N ARG A 101 2.07 24.17 9.26
CA ARG A 101 1.00 25.19 9.35
C ARG A 101 0.85 25.81 10.74
N ARG A 102 1.88 25.71 11.59
CA ARG A 102 1.85 26.23 12.97
C ARG A 102 1.39 27.69 13.05
N HIS A 103 1.87 28.53 12.13
CA HIS A 103 1.56 29.97 12.08
C HIS A 103 0.48 30.33 11.05
N ALA A 104 -0.03 29.35 10.29
CA ALA A 104 -1.05 29.59 9.29
C ALA A 104 -2.39 29.97 9.96
N LYS A 105 -3.10 30.87 9.28
CA LYS A 105 -4.48 31.20 9.60
C LYS A 105 -5.41 30.08 9.14
N ASN A 106 -6.62 30.05 9.70
CA ASN A 106 -7.67 29.09 9.35
C ASN A 106 -7.38 27.62 9.67
N CYS A 107 -6.48 27.36 10.63
CA CYS A 107 -6.19 26.01 11.11
C CYS A 107 -6.65 25.78 12.56
N VAL A 108 -6.94 24.54 12.95
CA VAL A 108 -7.31 24.15 14.32
C VAL A 108 -6.80 22.74 14.66
N ASN A 109 -6.57 22.49 15.95
CA ASN A 109 -6.42 21.15 16.53
C ASN A 109 -7.41 20.96 17.70
N LEU A 110 -7.46 19.77 18.31
CA LEU A 110 -8.36 19.47 19.44
C LEU A 110 -8.25 20.47 20.60
N ALA A 111 -7.05 20.97 20.91
CA ALA A 111 -6.82 21.95 21.97
C ALA A 111 -7.49 23.32 21.70
N ASP A 112 -7.70 23.67 20.43
CA ASP A 112 -8.37 24.92 20.04
C ASP A 112 -9.90 24.79 20.11
N VAL A 113 -10.40 23.54 20.08
CA VAL A 113 -11.83 23.23 19.94
C VAL A 113 -12.44 22.76 21.26
N ILE A 114 -11.65 22.08 22.11
CA ILE A 114 -12.09 21.51 23.38
C ILE A 114 -11.47 22.28 24.55
N HIS A 115 -12.30 22.99 25.31
CA HIS A 115 -11.89 23.72 26.52
C HIS A 115 -12.33 22.95 27.76
N LYS A 116 -11.55 21.92 28.10
CA LYS A 116 -11.94 20.87 29.05
C LYS A 116 -12.39 21.39 30.43
N GLU A 117 -11.77 22.44 30.92
CA GLU A 117 -12.06 23.04 32.23
C GLU A 117 -13.45 23.68 32.32
N HIS A 118 -14.08 23.96 31.18
CA HIS A 118 -15.40 24.59 31.10
C HIS A 118 -16.50 23.66 30.58
N LEU A 119 -16.18 22.40 30.28
CA LEU A 119 -17.18 21.45 29.80
C LEU A 119 -18.20 21.13 30.90
N VAL A 120 -19.47 21.10 30.49
CA VAL A 120 -20.60 20.60 31.30
C VAL A 120 -20.91 19.15 30.94
N SER A 121 -20.70 18.78 29.68
CA SER A 121 -20.78 17.42 29.17
C SER A 121 -20.15 17.37 27.77
N ALA A 122 -19.77 16.18 27.31
CA ALA A 122 -19.34 15.97 25.92
C ALA A 122 -19.89 14.65 25.38
N CYS A 123 -20.30 14.64 24.12
CA CYS A 123 -20.56 13.43 23.35
C CYS A 123 -19.67 13.41 22.12
N ILE A 124 -18.80 12.43 22.01
CA ILE A 124 -17.83 12.30 20.92
C ILE A 124 -18.02 10.95 20.26
N TYR A 125 -18.17 10.96 18.94
CA TYR A 125 -18.23 9.76 18.12
C TYR A 125 -17.13 9.80 17.06
N ALA A 126 -16.36 8.74 16.90
CA ALA A 126 -15.43 8.57 15.78
C ALA A 126 -15.24 7.09 15.44
N PHE A 127 -14.86 6.79 14.20
CA PHE A 127 -14.57 5.41 13.79
C PHE A 127 -13.49 4.77 14.69
N PHE A 128 -12.37 5.48 14.85
CA PHE A 128 -11.26 5.11 15.72
C PHE A 128 -10.95 6.23 16.70
N ILE A 129 -10.60 5.86 17.93
CA ILE A 129 -10.22 6.77 19.02
C ILE A 129 -8.99 6.19 19.71
N ALA A 130 -7.90 6.95 19.72
CA ALA A 130 -6.74 6.69 20.56
C ALA A 130 -7.00 7.31 21.95
N ASP A 131 -7.30 6.47 22.95
CA ASP A 131 -7.73 6.91 24.28
C ASP A 131 -6.71 7.86 24.92
N GLU A 132 -5.42 7.53 24.88
CA GLU A 132 -4.34 8.35 25.48
C GLU A 132 -4.24 9.76 24.86
N GLU A 133 -4.59 9.89 23.59
CA GLU A 133 -4.46 11.14 22.83
C GLU A 133 -5.71 12.01 22.91
N LEU A 134 -6.92 11.42 22.88
CA LEU A 134 -8.16 12.17 23.03
C LEU A 134 -8.39 12.57 24.49
N PHE A 135 -8.14 11.66 25.45
CA PHE A 135 -8.64 11.84 26.82
C PHE A 135 -7.87 12.90 27.61
N GLN A 136 -6.65 13.27 27.21
CA GLN A 136 -5.96 14.46 27.75
C GLN A 136 -6.75 15.78 27.54
N HIS A 137 -7.65 15.80 26.56
CA HIS A 137 -8.54 16.92 26.25
C HIS A 137 -9.89 16.83 26.97
N LEU A 138 -10.13 15.83 27.82
CA LEU A 138 -11.40 15.63 28.53
C LEU A 138 -11.19 15.64 30.05
N PRO A 139 -12.15 16.18 30.83
CA PRO A 139 -12.07 16.20 32.28
C PRO A 139 -12.57 14.88 32.89
N LEU A 140 -11.92 13.76 32.55
CA LEU A 140 -12.25 12.46 33.11
C LEU A 140 -11.89 12.39 34.60
N SER A 141 -12.78 11.83 35.42
CA SER A 141 -12.59 11.69 36.87
C SER A 141 -13.42 10.56 37.46
N HIS A 142 -12.87 9.85 38.44
CA HIS A 142 -13.55 8.77 39.16
C HIS A 142 -14.52 9.27 40.24
N THR A 143 -14.36 10.50 40.74
CA THR A 143 -15.19 11.04 41.86
C THR A 143 -16.14 12.12 41.37
N ASP A 144 -15.59 13.24 40.91
CA ASP A 144 -16.30 14.51 40.66
C ASP A 144 -16.31 14.86 39.16
N GLY A 145 -16.49 13.84 38.30
CA GLY A 145 -16.51 14.00 36.86
C GLY A 145 -17.83 14.58 36.31
N ILE A 146 -17.76 15.09 35.09
CA ILE A 146 -18.94 15.44 34.28
C ILE A 146 -19.36 14.27 33.38
N PRO A 147 -20.61 14.20 32.89
CA PRO A 147 -21.02 13.18 31.94
C PRO A 147 -20.25 13.27 30.62
N ILE A 148 -19.51 12.21 30.28
CA ILE A 148 -18.74 12.09 29.03
C ILE A 148 -19.22 10.84 28.28
N TYR A 149 -19.71 11.03 27.06
CA TYR A 149 -20.24 9.97 26.20
C TYR A 149 -19.27 9.74 25.04
N ILE A 150 -18.70 8.53 24.95
CA ILE A 150 -17.74 8.18 23.90
C ILE A 150 -18.29 7.03 23.07
N GLY A 151 -18.49 7.28 21.80
CA GLY A 151 -18.93 6.30 20.83
C GLY A 151 -17.87 5.99 19.79
N ARG A 152 -17.76 4.71 19.42
CA ARG A 152 -16.85 4.25 18.36
C ARG A 152 -17.38 3.05 17.60
N ASP A 153 -16.72 2.66 16.51
CA ASP A 153 -16.97 1.37 15.88
C ASP A 153 -16.53 0.26 16.85
N ALA A 154 -17.41 -0.71 17.11
CA ALA A 154 -17.12 -1.76 18.08
C ALA A 154 -15.92 -2.64 17.67
N ASN A 155 -15.64 -2.77 16.36
CA ASN A 155 -14.48 -3.54 15.89
C ASN A 155 -13.17 -2.75 16.02
N MET A 156 -13.24 -1.45 16.29
CA MET A 156 -12.09 -0.57 16.49
C MET A 156 -11.85 -0.24 17.96
N ASP A 157 -12.68 -0.76 18.87
CA ASP A 157 -12.45 -0.67 20.30
C ASP A 157 -11.53 -1.82 20.76
N PRO A 158 -10.29 -1.54 21.23
CA PRO A 158 -9.36 -2.58 21.63
C PRO A 158 -9.86 -3.43 22.81
N VAL A 159 -10.83 -2.93 23.58
CA VAL A 159 -11.40 -3.62 24.75
C VAL A 159 -12.42 -4.68 24.34
N VAL A 160 -13.03 -4.59 23.16
CA VAL A 160 -14.12 -5.49 22.74
C VAL A 160 -13.68 -6.95 22.70
N ALA A 161 -12.49 -7.24 22.16
CA ALA A 161 -11.97 -8.60 22.11
C ALA A 161 -11.74 -9.20 23.51
N GLU A 162 -11.25 -8.39 24.46
CA GLU A 162 -11.03 -8.81 25.84
C GLU A 162 -12.35 -9.05 26.58
N VAL A 163 -13.35 -8.19 26.40
CA VAL A 163 -14.67 -8.37 27.01
C VAL A 163 -15.39 -9.58 26.43
N CYS A 164 -15.31 -9.81 25.12
CA CYS A 164 -15.80 -11.05 24.49
C CYS A 164 -15.20 -12.29 25.16
N ARG A 165 -13.86 -12.33 25.30
CA ARG A 165 -13.14 -13.45 25.91
C ARG A 165 -13.60 -13.72 27.34
N ARG A 166 -13.75 -12.67 28.17
CA ARG A 166 -14.20 -12.80 29.56
C ARG A 166 -15.64 -13.28 29.71
N ASN A 167 -16.48 -13.04 28.71
CA ASN A 167 -17.88 -13.44 28.71
C ASN A 167 -18.13 -14.73 27.90
N GLY A 168 -17.07 -15.42 27.44
CA GLY A 168 -17.21 -16.65 26.66
C GLY A 168 -17.79 -16.47 25.25
N VAL A 169 -17.75 -15.25 24.72
CA VAL A 169 -18.27 -14.92 23.38
C VAL A 169 -17.16 -15.11 22.35
N ALA A 170 -17.30 -16.12 21.49
CA ALA A 170 -16.33 -16.40 20.43
C ALA A 170 -16.49 -15.41 19.25
N MET A 171 -15.52 -14.53 19.06
CA MET A 171 -15.44 -13.62 17.91
C MET A 171 -14.52 -14.23 16.84
N ARG A 172 -14.94 -14.21 15.57
CA ARG A 172 -14.08 -14.60 14.43
C ARG A 172 -13.24 -13.41 13.98
N GLU A 173 -13.76 -12.61 13.05
CA GLU A 173 -13.10 -11.41 12.52
C GLU A 173 -13.77 -10.11 12.98
N LYS A 174 -15.12 -10.05 12.92
CA LYS A 174 -15.92 -8.90 13.35
C LYS A 174 -16.99 -9.30 14.34
N ILE A 175 -17.35 -8.39 15.23
CA ILE A 175 -18.46 -8.58 16.16
C ILE A 175 -19.81 -8.50 15.45
N THR A 176 -20.66 -9.50 15.68
CA THR A 176 -22.03 -9.49 15.17
C THR A 176 -22.94 -8.59 16.01
N LYS A 177 -24.09 -8.21 15.46
CA LYS A 177 -25.06 -7.36 16.17
C LYS A 177 -25.52 -7.98 17.48
N SER A 178 -25.81 -9.29 17.49
CA SER A 178 -26.27 -10.01 18.68
C SER A 178 -25.18 -10.10 19.74
N GLN A 179 -23.93 -10.37 19.35
CA GLN A 179 -22.80 -10.41 20.27
C GLN A 179 -22.54 -9.05 20.90
N LEU A 180 -22.61 -7.96 20.13
CA LEU A 180 -22.44 -6.61 20.67
C LEU A 180 -23.54 -6.27 21.68
N GLN A 181 -24.78 -6.70 21.43
CA GLN A 181 -25.88 -6.53 22.38
C GLN A 181 -25.66 -7.34 23.66
N GLU A 182 -25.13 -8.55 23.55
CA GLU A 182 -24.81 -9.44 24.69
C GLU A 182 -23.74 -8.85 25.60
N ILE A 183 -22.64 -8.34 25.03
CA ILE A 183 -21.50 -7.82 25.82
C ILE A 183 -21.63 -6.35 26.22
N GLY A 184 -22.62 -5.63 25.70
CA GLY A 184 -22.78 -4.17 25.90
C GLY A 184 -22.70 -3.72 27.37
N PRO A 185 -23.44 -4.35 28.31
CA PRO A 185 -23.36 -4.01 29.73
C PRO A 185 -21.95 -4.21 30.32
N ALA A 186 -21.23 -5.24 29.89
CA ALA A 186 -19.88 -5.52 30.35
C ALA A 186 -18.86 -4.51 29.79
N LEU A 187 -19.03 -4.06 28.54
CA LEU A 187 -18.22 -2.98 27.97
C LEU A 187 -18.41 -1.67 28.73
N GLU A 188 -19.66 -1.29 29.00
CA GLU A 188 -19.96 -0.07 29.76
C GLU A 188 -19.36 -0.14 31.17
N GLN A 189 -19.47 -1.29 31.84
CA GLN A 189 -18.86 -1.49 33.16
C GLN A 189 -17.33 -1.40 33.11
N PHE A 190 -16.70 -2.01 32.09
CA PHE A 190 -15.25 -1.97 31.92
C PHE A 190 -14.75 -0.53 31.81
N HIS A 191 -15.37 0.25 30.92
CA HIS A 191 -15.02 1.65 30.70
C HIS A 191 -15.29 2.54 31.92
N ARG A 192 -16.41 2.35 32.62
CA ARG A 192 -16.68 3.09 33.88
C ARG A 192 -15.66 2.78 34.96
N LYS A 193 -15.20 1.52 35.03
CA LYS A 193 -14.13 1.14 35.96
C LYS A 193 -12.81 1.80 35.60
N ALA A 194 -12.51 1.95 34.30
CA ALA A 194 -11.27 2.57 33.83
C ALA A 194 -11.28 4.11 33.94
N TYR A 195 -12.40 4.76 33.66
CA TYR A 195 -12.46 6.21 33.44
C TYR A 195 -13.43 6.97 34.37
N GLY A 196 -14.17 6.26 35.23
CA GLY A 196 -15.09 6.83 36.20
C GLY A 196 -16.58 6.60 35.85
N ASN A 197 -17.43 6.73 36.87
CA ASN A 197 -18.86 6.40 36.77
C ASN A 197 -19.67 7.33 35.84
N LYS A 198 -19.10 8.45 35.42
CA LYS A 198 -19.69 9.43 34.51
C LYS A 198 -19.25 9.24 33.05
N TYR A 199 -18.42 8.23 32.78
CA TYR A 199 -18.07 7.82 31.43
C TYR A 199 -19.13 6.84 30.88
N HIS A 200 -19.57 7.08 29.65
CA HIS A 200 -20.58 6.29 28.97
C HIS A 200 -20.07 5.86 27.60
N ALA A 201 -19.70 4.58 27.48
CA ALA A 201 -19.39 3.97 26.18
C ALA A 201 -20.69 3.66 25.42
N PHE A 202 -20.72 3.89 24.11
CA PHE A 202 -21.83 3.46 23.27
C PHE A 202 -21.36 3.05 21.86
N TYR A 203 -22.17 2.23 21.19
CA TYR A 203 -21.76 1.63 19.92
C TYR A 203 -22.94 1.55 18.95
N ALA A 204 -22.64 1.80 17.67
CA ALA A 204 -23.56 1.57 16.57
C ALA A 204 -23.07 0.33 15.81
N TRP A 205 -23.91 -0.70 15.68
CA TRP A 205 -23.57 -1.83 14.84
C TRP A 205 -23.86 -1.53 13.36
N SER A 206 -22.89 -1.82 12.51
CA SER A 206 -22.96 -1.68 11.06
C SER A 206 -22.40 -2.94 10.40
N SER A 207 -22.93 -3.33 9.24
CA SER A 207 -22.37 -4.40 8.41
C SER A 207 -21.09 -3.96 7.65
N GLY A 208 -20.87 -2.65 7.52
CA GLY A 208 -19.65 -2.06 6.94
C GLY A 208 -18.78 -1.46 8.04
N SER A 209 -18.95 -0.16 8.26
CA SER A 209 -18.26 0.62 9.30
C SER A 209 -19.15 1.71 9.90
N SER A 210 -19.00 1.97 11.19
CA SER A 210 -19.59 3.13 11.85
C SER A 210 -18.61 4.30 11.80
N HIS A 211 -18.63 5.05 10.69
CA HIS A 211 -17.51 5.88 10.26
C HIS A 211 -17.68 7.39 10.51
N SER A 212 -18.83 7.81 11.07
CA SER A 212 -19.12 9.18 11.48
C SER A 212 -18.09 9.74 12.46
N LYS A 213 -17.85 11.06 12.41
CA LYS A 213 -16.84 11.76 13.23
C LYS A 213 -17.42 13.09 13.72
N ILE A 214 -17.93 13.08 14.95
CA ILE A 214 -18.78 14.13 15.50
C ILE A 214 -18.36 14.42 16.94
N LEU A 215 -18.21 15.70 17.30
CA LEU A 215 -18.10 16.13 18.69
C LEU A 215 -19.26 17.07 19.00
N VAL A 216 -19.92 16.83 20.13
CA VAL A 216 -20.97 17.66 20.69
C VAL A 216 -20.53 18.05 22.09
N LEU A 217 -20.04 19.29 22.23
CA LEU A 217 -19.40 19.80 23.44
C LEU A 217 -20.32 20.80 24.12
N VAL A 218 -20.74 20.50 25.34
CA VAL A 218 -21.71 21.30 26.08
C VAL A 218 -20.97 22.25 27.02
N TYR A 219 -21.18 23.56 26.85
CA TYR A 219 -20.65 24.60 27.73
C TYR A 219 -21.80 25.29 28.49
N PRO A 220 -21.53 26.09 29.54
CA PRO A 220 -22.58 26.72 30.33
C PRO A 220 -23.54 27.60 29.52
N LYS A 221 -23.01 28.32 28.51
CA LYS A 221 -23.75 29.31 27.70
C LYS A 221 -24.07 28.85 26.28
N PHE A 222 -23.45 27.80 25.76
CA PHE A 222 -23.59 27.36 24.37
C PHE A 222 -23.27 25.88 24.17
N LEU A 223 -23.68 25.34 23.03
CA LEU A 223 -23.33 24.01 22.53
C LEU A 223 -22.39 24.17 21.34
N ARG A 224 -21.25 23.48 21.32
CA ARG A 224 -20.38 23.41 20.15
C ARG A 224 -20.59 22.09 19.42
N ILE A 225 -20.90 22.18 18.13
CA ILE A 225 -20.96 21.03 17.22
C ILE A 225 -19.70 21.05 16.36
N VAL A 226 -19.07 19.89 16.23
CA VAL A 226 -17.93 19.66 15.35
C VAL A 226 -18.24 18.47 14.46
N ILE A 227 -18.12 18.64 13.15
CA ILE A 227 -18.16 17.55 12.16
C ILE A 227 -16.83 17.58 11.43
N THR A 228 -16.09 16.47 11.46
CA THR A 228 -14.70 16.42 10.98
C THR A 228 -14.45 15.19 10.13
N SER A 229 -13.35 15.21 9.38
CA SER A 229 -12.83 14.04 8.65
C SER A 229 -11.86 13.19 9.47
N CYS A 230 -11.42 13.70 10.63
CA CYS A 230 -10.45 13.07 11.51
C CYS A 230 -11.03 11.90 12.34
N ASN A 231 -10.32 10.78 12.40
CA ASN A 231 -10.35 9.92 13.59
C ASN A 231 -9.79 10.70 14.80
N MET A 232 -10.10 10.26 16.03
CA MET A 232 -9.61 10.95 17.23
C MET A 232 -8.23 10.40 17.61
N MET A 233 -7.24 10.74 16.80
CA MET A 233 -5.82 10.40 17.00
C MET A 233 -4.92 11.49 16.39
N ASP A 234 -3.69 11.61 16.88
CA ASP A 234 -2.75 12.68 16.56
C ASP A 234 -2.36 12.68 15.08
N ILE A 235 -2.27 11.50 14.46
CA ILE A 235 -1.99 11.41 13.02
C ILE A 235 -3.02 12.20 12.18
N ASP A 236 -4.29 12.19 12.58
CA ASP A 236 -5.35 12.92 11.87
C ASP A 236 -5.55 14.34 12.39
N THR A 237 -5.50 14.49 13.72
CA THR A 237 -5.86 15.73 14.41
C THR A 237 -4.72 16.72 14.56
N LYS A 238 -3.49 16.31 14.20
CA LYS A 238 -2.28 17.15 14.25
C LYS A 238 -1.36 16.97 13.05
N LEU A 239 -1.31 15.81 12.40
CA LEU A 239 -0.29 15.54 11.38
C LEU A 239 -0.84 15.41 9.95
N GLY A 240 -2.14 15.21 9.79
CA GLY A 240 -2.77 14.94 8.49
C GLY A 240 -3.59 16.11 7.95
N ASP A 241 -3.70 16.16 6.63
CA ASP A 241 -4.57 17.09 5.92
C ASP A 241 -6.03 16.66 6.05
N ASN A 242 -6.76 17.39 6.88
CA ASN A 242 -8.15 17.11 7.26
C ASN A 242 -8.96 18.40 7.46
N HIS A 243 -10.28 18.28 7.38
CA HIS A 243 -11.25 19.37 7.56
C HIS A 243 -12.05 19.27 8.84
N TRP A 244 -12.41 20.45 9.36
CA TRP A 244 -13.24 20.66 10.55
C TRP A 244 -14.33 21.69 10.26
N TYR A 245 -15.60 21.28 10.37
CA TYR A 245 -16.71 22.21 10.52
C TYR A 245 -17.03 22.38 12.00
N ILE A 246 -17.06 23.62 12.50
CA ILE A 246 -17.30 23.94 13.91
C ILE A 246 -18.40 24.98 14.02
N HIS A 247 -19.35 24.82 14.95
CA HIS A 247 -20.43 25.80 15.17
C HIS A 247 -20.83 25.90 16.63
N ASP A 248 -20.85 27.13 17.17
CA ASP A 248 -21.32 27.43 18.53
C ASP A 248 -22.78 27.91 18.52
N LEU A 249 -23.65 27.19 19.23
CA LEU A 249 -25.09 27.44 19.29
C LEU A 249 -25.45 28.02 20.65
N PRO A 250 -26.05 29.22 20.72
CA PRO A 250 -26.38 29.84 22.01
C PRO A 250 -27.45 29.03 22.73
N LYS A 251 -27.31 28.92 24.06
CA LYS A 251 -28.29 28.28 24.93
C LYS A 251 -29.55 29.13 25.02
N ARG A 252 -30.72 28.49 24.93
CA ARG A 252 -32.02 29.13 25.07
C ARG A 252 -32.36 29.37 26.54
N ALA A 253 -33.10 30.45 26.81
CA ALA A 253 -33.65 30.72 28.13
C ALA A 253 -34.68 29.65 28.57
N SER A 254 -35.37 29.03 27.62
CA SER A 254 -36.33 27.96 27.86
C SER A 254 -36.26 26.88 26.79
N ARG A 255 -36.56 25.63 27.18
CA ARG A 255 -36.62 24.48 26.27
C ARG A 255 -37.78 24.65 25.29
N ARG A 256 -37.51 24.46 24.01
CA ARG A 256 -38.54 24.38 22.96
C ARG A 256 -39.19 22.99 22.97
N GLN A 257 -40.52 22.95 23.04
CA GLN A 257 -41.28 21.69 23.14
C GLN A 257 -41.32 20.89 21.83
N VAL A 258 -41.41 21.58 20.68
CA VAL A 258 -41.38 20.97 19.35
C VAL A 258 -40.25 21.61 18.55
N PRO A 259 -39.14 20.88 18.31
CA PRO A 259 -38.10 21.31 17.39
C PRO A 259 -38.70 21.54 15.99
N PRO A 260 -38.36 22.62 15.29
CA PRO A 260 -38.75 22.76 13.89
C PRO A 260 -38.07 21.66 13.07
N SER A 261 -38.72 21.15 12.02
CA SER A 261 -38.03 20.35 11.00
C SER A 261 -36.81 21.14 10.50
N GLY A 262 -35.63 20.51 10.45
CA GLY A 262 -34.39 21.18 10.09
C GLY A 262 -33.19 20.49 10.71
N PHE A 263 -32.05 21.21 10.77
CA PHE A 263 -30.76 20.65 11.18
C PHE A 263 -30.82 19.92 12.53
N GLU A 264 -31.48 20.50 13.54
CA GLU A 264 -31.59 19.88 14.87
C GLU A 264 -32.21 18.48 14.81
N VAL A 265 -33.34 18.34 14.08
CA VAL A 265 -34.06 17.07 13.98
C VAL A 265 -33.23 16.03 13.26
N ASP A 266 -32.64 16.39 12.12
CA ASP A 266 -31.83 15.47 11.31
C ASP A 266 -30.55 15.06 12.08
N PHE A 267 -29.90 16.00 12.77
CA PHE A 267 -28.68 15.77 13.53
C PHE A 267 -28.92 14.86 14.74
N LEU A 268 -29.95 15.15 15.54
CA LEU A 268 -30.28 14.31 16.70
C LEU A 268 -30.77 12.92 16.30
N ALA A 269 -31.49 12.80 15.17
CA ALA A 269 -31.88 11.50 14.62
C ALA A 269 -30.64 10.67 14.22
N HIS A 270 -29.61 11.30 13.64
CA HIS A 270 -28.36 10.61 13.31
C HIS A 270 -27.58 10.19 14.57
N LEU A 271 -27.48 11.05 15.59
CA LEU A 271 -26.88 10.69 16.88
C LEU A 271 -27.61 9.50 17.53
N GLN A 272 -28.94 9.49 17.47
CA GLN A 272 -29.74 8.36 17.95
C GLN A 272 -29.47 7.08 17.15
N ALA A 273 -29.33 7.19 15.82
CA ALA A 273 -28.99 6.06 14.95
C ALA A 273 -27.58 5.49 15.25
N LEU A 274 -26.65 6.34 15.70
CA LEU A 274 -25.32 5.96 16.21
C LEU A 274 -25.36 5.33 17.61
N GLY A 275 -26.54 5.13 18.21
CA GLY A 275 -26.69 4.54 19.54
C GLY A 275 -26.35 5.50 20.68
N THR A 276 -26.32 6.81 20.43
CA THR A 276 -26.07 7.82 21.48
C THR A 276 -27.12 7.68 22.60
N PRO A 277 -26.72 7.62 23.89
CA PRO A 277 -27.68 7.49 24.98
C PRO A 277 -28.74 8.58 24.99
N LEU A 278 -30.00 8.17 25.21
CA LEU A 278 -31.16 9.07 25.20
C LEU A 278 -31.03 10.19 26.25
N GLU A 279 -30.37 9.93 27.37
CA GLU A 279 -30.09 10.95 28.39
C GLU A 279 -29.32 12.14 27.79
N PHE A 280 -28.28 11.88 27.00
CA PHE A 280 -27.53 12.94 26.34
C PHE A 280 -28.39 13.67 25.31
N ILE A 281 -29.12 12.94 24.45
CA ILE A 281 -29.98 13.52 23.42
C ILE A 281 -31.03 14.46 24.05
N GLU A 282 -31.73 13.98 25.08
CA GLU A 282 -32.76 14.76 25.78
C GLU A 282 -32.18 15.91 26.61
N SER A 283 -30.87 15.88 26.94
CA SER A 283 -30.19 17.01 27.59
C SER A 283 -29.96 18.19 26.65
N VAL A 284 -29.83 17.96 25.33
CA VAL A 284 -29.55 19.01 24.33
C VAL A 284 -30.76 19.39 23.47
N LYS A 285 -31.73 18.48 23.30
CA LYS A 285 -32.92 18.66 22.47
C LYS A 285 -33.77 19.86 22.92
N GLY A 286 -34.02 20.78 22.01
CA GLY A 286 -34.78 22.01 22.22
C GLY A 286 -34.09 23.04 23.14
N MET A 287 -32.85 22.79 23.57
CA MET A 287 -32.13 23.64 24.55
C MET A 287 -31.26 24.72 23.90
N TYR A 288 -30.91 24.57 22.62
CA TYR A 288 -30.00 25.46 21.90
C TYR A 288 -30.67 26.04 20.65
N ASP A 289 -30.18 27.18 20.18
CA ASP A 289 -30.70 27.78 18.96
C ASP A 289 -29.92 27.34 17.72
N TYR A 290 -30.52 26.45 16.93
CA TYR A 290 -29.96 25.96 15.66
C TYR A 290 -30.20 26.91 14.48
N SER A 291 -30.91 28.03 14.67
CA SER A 291 -31.28 28.94 13.58
C SER A 291 -30.09 29.63 12.88
N THR A 292 -28.93 29.66 13.54
CA THR A 292 -27.68 30.20 13.00
C THR A 292 -27.00 29.26 11.99
N ILE A 293 -27.39 27.98 11.96
CA ILE A 293 -26.83 27.02 10.99
C ILE A 293 -27.43 27.25 9.61
N LYS A 294 -26.57 27.61 8.67
CA LYS A 294 -26.90 27.87 7.26
C LYS A 294 -26.41 26.76 6.31
N ILE A 295 -25.65 25.80 6.81
CA ILE A 295 -25.13 24.65 6.04
C ILE A 295 -26.11 23.48 6.11
N HIS A 296 -25.89 22.47 5.27
CA HIS A 296 -26.79 21.33 5.15
C HIS A 296 -26.13 20.03 5.63
N LEU A 297 -26.84 19.27 6.47
CA LEU A 297 -26.36 17.99 6.99
C LEU A 297 -26.58 16.87 5.94
N VAL A 298 -25.51 16.10 5.70
CA VAL A 298 -25.53 14.87 4.89
C VAL A 298 -25.14 13.70 5.76
N THR A 299 -26.02 12.72 5.86
CA THR A 299 -25.81 11.51 6.68
C THR A 299 -26.01 10.26 5.84
N SER A 300 -25.33 9.19 6.22
CA SER A 300 -25.62 7.84 5.73
C SER A 300 -25.91 6.93 6.91
N ILE A 301 -26.94 6.10 6.78
CA ILE A 301 -27.31 5.08 7.76
C ILE A 301 -27.36 3.73 7.04
N PRO A 302 -26.81 2.64 7.62
CA PRO A 302 -26.82 1.32 7.00
C PRO A 302 -28.22 0.81 6.69
N GLY A 303 -28.40 0.23 5.50
CA GLY A 303 -29.66 -0.38 5.06
C GLY A 303 -30.07 0.00 3.64
N THR A 304 -31.20 -0.56 3.24
CA THR A 304 -31.89 -0.21 1.98
C THR A 304 -32.94 0.85 2.27
N HIS A 305 -32.87 1.97 1.56
CA HIS A 305 -33.78 3.11 1.74
C HIS A 305 -34.61 3.30 0.47
N SER A 306 -35.94 3.36 0.60
CA SER A 306 -36.89 3.45 -0.51
C SER A 306 -37.94 4.52 -0.28
N GLY A 307 -38.61 4.93 -1.36
CA GLY A 307 -39.54 6.06 -1.35
C GLY A 307 -38.93 7.36 -0.80
N ALA A 308 -39.77 8.23 -0.22
CA ALA A 308 -39.35 9.55 0.25
C ALA A 308 -38.27 9.51 1.35
N LYS A 309 -38.18 8.41 2.12
CA LYS A 309 -37.14 8.24 3.14
C LYS A 309 -35.74 8.07 2.55
N ALA A 310 -35.64 7.70 1.26
CA ALA A 310 -34.34 7.56 0.61
C ALA A 310 -33.60 8.90 0.48
N GLU A 311 -34.31 10.03 0.41
CA GLU A 311 -33.70 11.38 0.43
C GLU A 311 -33.13 11.78 1.80
N GLN A 312 -33.20 10.93 2.82
CA GLN A 312 -32.62 11.16 4.15
C GLN A 312 -31.23 10.54 4.31
N SER A 313 -30.74 9.78 3.32
CA SER A 313 -29.47 9.05 3.42
C SER A 313 -28.64 9.13 2.12
N GLY A 314 -27.31 9.20 2.27
CA GLY A 314 -26.34 8.97 1.18
C GLY A 314 -26.54 9.82 -0.08
N LEU A 315 -26.39 9.19 -1.25
CA LEU A 315 -26.48 9.85 -2.57
C LEU A 315 -27.76 10.66 -2.76
N LEU A 316 -28.90 10.12 -2.34
CA LEU A 316 -30.19 10.77 -2.55
C LEU A 316 -30.37 11.95 -1.58
N ARG A 317 -29.78 11.91 -0.39
CA ARG A 317 -29.69 13.10 0.48
C ARG A 317 -28.82 14.20 -0.12
N LEU A 318 -27.66 13.84 -0.67
CA LEU A 318 -26.80 14.79 -1.38
C LEU A 318 -27.56 15.44 -2.55
N ARG A 319 -28.20 14.63 -3.40
CA ARG A 319 -29.00 15.12 -4.52
C ARG A 319 -30.08 16.10 -4.08
N HIS A 320 -30.85 15.74 -3.04
CA HIS A 320 -31.93 16.57 -2.53
C HIS A 320 -31.40 17.96 -2.12
N ILE A 321 -30.31 17.99 -1.36
CA ILE A 321 -29.67 19.26 -0.94
C ILE A 321 -29.20 20.08 -2.15
N ILE A 322 -28.44 19.50 -3.07
CA ILE A 322 -27.88 20.26 -4.20
C ILE A 322 -28.98 20.76 -5.14
N LYS A 323 -30.05 19.98 -5.32
CA LYS A 323 -31.23 20.37 -6.08
C LYS A 323 -31.92 21.58 -5.45
N ASP A 324 -32.10 21.58 -4.12
CA ASP A 324 -32.76 22.66 -3.39
C ASP A 324 -31.93 23.96 -3.35
N LEU A 325 -30.59 23.85 -3.41
CA LEU A 325 -29.71 25.01 -3.57
C LEU A 325 -29.83 25.68 -4.95
N ASP A 326 -30.40 24.99 -5.94
CA ASP A 326 -30.66 25.49 -7.29
C ASP A 326 -29.47 26.18 -7.99
N LEU A 327 -28.26 25.66 -7.76
CA LEU A 327 -26.98 26.25 -8.22
C LEU A 327 -26.79 26.23 -9.76
N LYS A 328 -27.76 25.69 -10.51
CA LYS A 328 -27.74 25.53 -11.97
C LYS A 328 -26.49 24.80 -12.50
N LEU A 329 -25.97 23.82 -11.77
CA LEU A 329 -24.73 23.11 -12.11
C LEU A 329 -24.78 22.43 -13.49
N ALA A 330 -25.92 21.87 -13.88
CA ALA A 330 -26.08 21.28 -15.22
C ALA A 330 -25.94 22.32 -16.36
N GLN A 331 -26.36 23.58 -16.14
CA GLN A 331 -26.13 24.66 -17.10
C GLN A 331 -24.66 25.06 -17.13
N LYS A 332 -24.02 25.19 -15.96
CA LYS A 332 -22.59 25.52 -15.82
C LYS A 332 -21.70 24.47 -16.49
N LYS A 333 -22.04 23.19 -16.35
CA LYS A 333 -21.41 22.08 -17.09
C LYS A 333 -21.41 22.32 -18.59
N ARG A 334 -22.58 22.64 -19.18
CA ARG A 334 -22.70 22.91 -20.63
C ARG A 334 -21.89 24.12 -21.10
N GLN A 335 -21.57 25.03 -20.19
CA GLN A 335 -20.76 26.23 -20.44
C GLN A 335 -19.26 25.98 -20.17
N ALA A 336 -18.85 24.75 -19.85
CA ALA A 336 -17.50 24.41 -19.40
C ALA A 336 -17.06 25.17 -18.12
N LYS A 337 -18.02 25.59 -17.29
CA LYS A 337 -17.85 26.35 -16.05
C LYS A 337 -18.04 25.50 -14.79
N LEU A 338 -17.80 24.19 -14.88
CA LEU A 338 -17.95 23.26 -13.78
C LEU A 338 -16.86 22.20 -13.79
N GLN A 339 -16.20 22.08 -12.65
CA GLN A 339 -15.31 20.97 -12.30
C GLN A 339 -15.72 20.44 -10.93
N PHE A 340 -15.72 19.11 -10.78
CA PHE A 340 -15.73 18.44 -9.49
C PHE A 340 -14.35 17.92 -9.16
N GLU A 341 -13.91 18.21 -7.94
CA GLU A 341 -12.73 17.61 -7.35
C GLU A 341 -13.13 16.83 -6.11
N VAL A 342 -12.62 15.62 -6.01
CA VAL A 342 -12.88 14.71 -4.90
C VAL A 342 -11.55 14.31 -4.30
N CYS A 343 -11.47 14.39 -2.97
CA CYS A 343 -10.44 13.70 -2.19
C CYS A 343 -11.16 12.71 -1.28
N ALA A 344 -10.65 11.48 -1.17
CA ALA A 344 -11.19 10.51 -0.24
C ALA A 344 -10.09 9.57 0.22
N ALA A 345 -9.88 9.45 1.53
CA ALA A 345 -8.81 8.61 2.07
C ALA A 345 -8.97 7.14 1.71
N SER A 346 -10.19 6.70 1.40
CA SER A 346 -10.41 5.37 0.83
C SER A 346 -11.37 5.39 -0.35
N LEU A 347 -11.11 4.49 -1.30
CA LEU A 347 -11.87 4.30 -2.52
C LEU A 347 -12.45 2.90 -2.55
N GLY A 348 -13.76 2.80 -2.77
CA GLY A 348 -14.42 1.52 -2.98
C GLY A 348 -14.13 0.95 -4.37
N ASN A 349 -14.75 -0.19 -4.70
CA ASN A 349 -14.73 -0.71 -6.06
C ASN A 349 -15.58 0.19 -6.98
N LEU A 350 -14.92 1.12 -7.67
CA LEU A 350 -15.57 2.09 -8.56
C LEU A 350 -15.96 1.43 -9.89
N SER A 351 -17.12 1.82 -10.40
CA SER A 351 -17.57 1.46 -11.76
C SER A 351 -18.16 2.68 -12.43
N ALA A 352 -18.10 2.74 -13.77
CA ALA A 352 -18.67 3.85 -14.53
C ALA A 352 -20.15 4.08 -14.16
N LYS A 353 -20.92 3.00 -13.99
CA LYS A 353 -22.32 3.05 -13.54
C LYS A 353 -22.53 3.72 -12.20
N TRP A 354 -21.69 3.40 -11.22
CA TRP A 354 -21.82 4.02 -9.91
C TRP A 354 -21.35 5.48 -9.92
N LEU A 355 -20.28 5.77 -10.65
CA LEU A 355 -19.72 7.12 -10.78
C LEU A 355 -20.69 8.08 -11.49
N ASP A 356 -21.38 7.61 -12.54
CA ASP A 356 -22.42 8.37 -13.23
C ASP A 356 -23.59 8.73 -12.29
N GLY A 357 -24.09 7.73 -11.53
CA GLY A 357 -25.13 7.96 -10.52
C GLY A 357 -24.69 8.90 -9.38
N PHE A 358 -23.45 8.77 -8.91
CA PHE A 358 -22.85 9.69 -7.94
C PHE A 358 -22.81 11.12 -8.50
N TYR A 359 -22.34 11.28 -9.74
CA TYR A 359 -22.20 12.56 -10.41
C TYR A 359 -23.56 13.25 -10.66
N ASP A 360 -24.59 12.50 -11.07
CA ASP A 360 -25.95 13.01 -11.23
C ASP A 360 -26.54 13.51 -9.90
N CYS A 361 -26.23 12.81 -8.80
CA CYS A 361 -26.60 13.26 -7.46
C CYS A 361 -25.81 14.51 -7.05
N ALA A 362 -24.50 14.55 -7.29
CA ALA A 362 -23.64 15.70 -7.01
C ALA A 362 -23.99 16.95 -7.83
N LEU A 363 -24.63 16.78 -8.99
CA LEU A 363 -25.22 17.86 -9.80
C LEU A 363 -26.58 18.35 -9.29
N GLY A 364 -27.23 17.62 -8.39
CA GLY A 364 -28.61 17.90 -7.98
C GLY A 364 -29.61 17.73 -9.13
N ARG A 365 -29.39 16.75 -10.04
CA ARG A 365 -30.25 16.62 -11.22
C ARG A 365 -31.71 16.39 -10.83
N LYS A 366 -32.61 17.09 -11.52
CA LYS A 366 -34.06 16.91 -11.35
C LYS A 366 -34.50 15.48 -11.68
N TYR A 367 -33.94 14.90 -12.73
CA TYR A 367 -34.18 13.52 -13.17
C TYR A 367 -32.86 12.76 -13.15
N ILE A 368 -32.86 11.54 -12.61
CA ILE A 368 -31.72 10.63 -12.66
C ILE A 368 -31.93 9.69 -13.84
N GLU A 369 -30.91 9.60 -14.70
CA GLU A 369 -30.88 8.60 -15.77
C GLU A 369 -30.01 7.44 -15.31
N THR A 370 -30.42 6.20 -15.61
CA THR A 370 -29.58 5.02 -15.39
C THR A 370 -29.33 4.37 -16.74
N PRO A 371 -28.38 4.88 -17.54
CA PRO A 371 -28.02 4.25 -18.79
C PRO A 371 -27.48 2.84 -18.53
N ASP A 372 -27.65 1.94 -19.51
CA ASP A 372 -27.16 0.57 -19.39
C ASP A 372 -25.62 0.52 -19.43
N GLU A 373 -25.01 1.40 -20.24
CA GLU A 373 -23.55 1.55 -20.39
C GLU A 373 -23.13 3.03 -20.25
N PRO A 374 -23.05 3.57 -19.03
CA PRO A 374 -22.58 4.94 -18.80
C PRO A 374 -21.08 5.10 -19.02
N ASP A 375 -20.70 6.28 -19.50
CA ASP A 375 -19.32 6.77 -19.48
C ASP A 375 -18.94 7.31 -18.09
N VAL A 376 -17.63 7.34 -17.80
CA VAL A 376 -17.11 8.03 -16.61
C VAL A 376 -17.20 9.55 -16.82
N PRO A 377 -17.78 10.33 -15.88
CA PRO A 377 -17.90 11.78 -16.02
C PRO A 377 -16.54 12.49 -16.12
N LYS A 378 -16.31 13.22 -17.22
CA LYS A 378 -15.04 13.91 -17.49
C LYS A 378 -14.76 15.10 -16.56
N GLU A 379 -15.80 15.69 -15.99
CA GLU A 379 -15.68 16.78 -15.02
C GLU A 379 -15.38 16.28 -13.60
N LEU A 380 -15.17 14.98 -13.39
CA LEU A 380 -14.78 14.44 -12.09
C LEU A 380 -13.25 14.23 -12.06
N LYS A 381 -12.59 14.81 -11.05
CA LYS A 381 -11.18 14.58 -10.76
C LYS A 381 -11.04 14.03 -9.35
N LEU A 382 -10.24 13.00 -9.20
CA LEU A 382 -9.98 12.33 -7.93
C LEU A 382 -8.53 12.54 -7.53
N PHE A 383 -8.29 13.32 -6.49
CA PHE A 383 -6.96 13.56 -5.96
C PHE A 383 -6.62 12.48 -4.93
N TYR A 384 -5.51 11.77 -5.17
CA TYR A 384 -5.09 10.62 -4.37
C TYR A 384 -3.55 10.51 -4.37
N PRO A 385 -2.89 10.06 -3.29
CA PRO A 385 -1.44 9.97 -3.27
C PRO A 385 -0.98 8.74 -4.05
N THR A 386 0.12 8.88 -4.76
CA THR A 386 0.85 7.77 -5.37
C THR A 386 1.65 7.00 -4.32
N VAL A 387 2.18 5.83 -4.71
CA VAL A 387 3.12 5.10 -3.84
C VAL A 387 4.38 5.92 -3.58
N GLY A 388 4.83 6.71 -4.56
CA GLY A 388 5.96 7.65 -4.40
C GLY A 388 5.65 8.74 -3.38
N ASP A 389 4.45 9.34 -3.44
CA ASP A 389 4.03 10.36 -2.46
C ASP A 389 4.01 9.81 -1.03
N VAL A 390 3.57 8.57 -0.85
CA VAL A 390 3.59 7.90 0.46
C VAL A 390 5.03 7.67 0.91
N ARG A 391 5.91 7.16 0.05
CA ARG A 391 7.33 6.92 0.40
C ARG A 391 8.11 8.20 0.71
N ALA A 392 7.76 9.31 0.06
CA ALA A 392 8.38 10.62 0.26
C ALA A 392 7.78 11.40 1.45
N ALA A 393 6.70 10.90 2.07
CA ALA A 393 6.09 11.52 3.23
C ALA A 393 6.98 11.38 4.48
N ASP A 394 6.75 12.21 5.49
CA ASP A 394 7.43 12.10 6.78
C ASP A 394 7.15 10.73 7.44
N GLU A 395 8.07 10.24 8.27
CA GLU A 395 7.97 8.91 8.89
C GLU A 395 6.63 8.68 9.61
N GLU A 396 6.12 9.68 10.34
CA GLU A 396 4.83 9.55 11.02
C GLU A 396 3.67 9.45 10.02
N ALA A 397 3.74 10.16 8.90
CA ALA A 397 2.74 10.09 7.83
C ALA A 397 2.78 8.75 7.09
N GLN A 398 3.97 8.18 6.88
CA GLN A 398 4.15 6.83 6.34
C GLN A 398 3.52 5.77 7.24
N GLN A 399 3.76 5.85 8.55
CA GLN A 399 3.12 4.96 9.54
C GLN A 399 1.59 5.11 9.53
N GLY A 400 1.09 6.33 9.28
CA GLY A 400 -0.33 6.62 9.10
C GLY A 400 -0.93 6.19 7.75
N ALA A 401 -0.13 5.81 6.76
CA ALA A 401 -0.59 5.52 5.40
C ALA A 401 -1.50 4.29 5.33
N SER A 402 -1.47 3.41 6.33
CA SER A 402 -2.45 2.31 6.46
C SER A 402 -3.90 2.79 6.56
N ASN A 403 -4.13 4.06 6.92
CA ASN A 403 -5.45 4.67 6.97
C ASN A 403 -5.95 5.13 5.59
N ILE A 404 -5.13 4.99 4.54
CA ILE A 404 -5.44 5.36 3.16
C ILE A 404 -5.57 4.08 2.33
N GLY A 405 -6.73 3.82 1.72
CA GLY A 405 -7.03 2.52 1.10
C GLY A 405 -7.66 2.61 -0.29
N CYS A 406 -7.03 2.03 -1.31
CA CYS A 406 -7.55 2.01 -2.68
C CYS A 406 -8.00 0.60 -3.08
N HIS A 407 -9.31 0.37 -3.16
CA HIS A 407 -9.90 -0.91 -3.62
C HIS A 407 -10.32 -0.90 -5.09
N VAL A 408 -9.84 0.07 -5.87
CA VAL A 408 -9.85 -0.08 -7.32
C VAL A 408 -9.03 -1.34 -7.62
N ARG A 409 -9.56 -2.25 -8.45
CA ARG A 409 -8.93 -3.52 -8.89
C ARG A 409 -7.41 -3.36 -9.07
N PRO A 410 -6.58 -4.43 -8.95
CA PRO A 410 -5.13 -4.31 -9.09
C PRO A 410 -4.79 -3.31 -10.18
N TRP A 411 -4.11 -2.21 -9.84
CA TRP A 411 -4.07 -0.99 -10.66
C TRP A 411 -3.87 -1.23 -12.18
N PRO A 412 -3.02 -2.17 -12.62
CA PRO A 412 -2.86 -2.51 -14.04
C PRO A 412 -4.14 -2.98 -14.75
N GLN A 413 -5.08 -3.59 -14.03
CA GLN A 413 -6.35 -4.15 -14.51
C GLN A 413 -7.52 -3.16 -14.39
N ALA A 414 -7.31 -1.99 -13.77
CA ALA A 414 -8.34 -0.99 -13.64
C ALA A 414 -8.70 -0.39 -15.02
N PRO A 415 -9.99 -0.25 -15.38
CA PRO A 415 -10.40 0.36 -16.63
C PRO A 415 -9.74 1.72 -16.84
N LYS A 416 -9.26 2.02 -18.06
CA LYS A 416 -8.57 3.27 -18.38
C LYS A 416 -9.39 4.49 -17.93
N ALA A 417 -10.68 4.52 -18.22
CA ALA A 417 -11.56 5.62 -17.83
C ALA A 417 -11.65 5.85 -16.31
N ILE A 418 -11.42 4.82 -15.49
CA ILE A 418 -11.35 4.96 -14.03
C ILE A 418 -9.96 5.45 -13.61
N ARG A 419 -8.89 4.94 -14.23
CA ARG A 419 -7.53 5.42 -13.97
C ARG A 419 -7.37 6.90 -14.33
N ASP A 420 -7.97 7.33 -15.43
CA ASP A 420 -7.95 8.73 -15.91
C ASP A 420 -8.63 9.71 -14.93
N LEU A 421 -9.39 9.22 -13.93
CA LEU A 421 -9.91 10.08 -12.86
C LEU A 421 -8.84 10.52 -11.87
N PHE A 422 -7.78 9.73 -11.69
CA PHE A 422 -6.78 9.96 -10.65
C PHE A 422 -5.86 11.12 -11.03
N HIS A 423 -5.66 12.01 -10.07
CA HIS A 423 -4.80 13.18 -10.14
C HIS A 423 -3.89 13.18 -8.92
N HIS A 424 -2.66 13.66 -9.08
CA HIS A 424 -1.67 13.66 -8.01
C HIS A 424 -2.12 14.54 -6.84
N TYR A 425 -2.04 13.97 -5.64
CA TYR A 425 -2.25 14.70 -4.40
C TYR A 425 -0.92 15.24 -3.87
N HIS A 426 -0.73 16.57 -3.89
CA HIS A 426 0.44 17.20 -3.28
C HIS A 426 -0.01 18.10 -2.12
N SER A 427 0.40 17.77 -0.89
CA SER A 427 0.10 18.60 0.28
C SER A 427 0.78 19.97 0.19
N LYS A 428 0.11 21.00 0.71
CA LYS A 428 0.67 22.33 0.98
C LYS A 428 1.63 22.34 2.18
N ASP A 429 1.61 21.30 3.01
CA ASP A 429 2.62 21.04 4.04
C ASP A 429 3.45 19.83 3.59
N PRO A 430 4.65 20.05 2.99
CA PRO A 430 5.47 18.96 2.47
C PRO A 430 5.68 17.85 3.50
N GLY A 431 5.69 16.60 3.05
CA GLY A 431 5.83 15.43 3.93
C GLY A 431 4.51 14.96 4.56
N LYS A 432 3.40 15.68 4.40
CA LYS A 432 2.09 15.27 4.97
C LYS A 432 1.21 14.52 3.95
N LEU A 433 0.46 13.55 4.47
CA LEU A 433 -0.61 12.85 3.76
C LEU A 433 -1.97 13.33 4.24
N PHE A 434 -3.04 12.87 3.57
CA PHE A 434 -4.40 13.22 3.93
C PHE A 434 -5.19 12.07 4.51
N HIS A 435 -6.15 12.41 5.37
CA HIS A 435 -7.25 11.52 5.71
C HIS A 435 -8.62 12.19 5.43
N GLN A 436 -8.64 13.29 4.68
CA GLN A 436 -9.85 14.04 4.35
C GLN A 436 -10.81 13.32 3.39
N LYS A 437 -12.06 13.80 3.41
CA LYS A 437 -13.10 13.47 2.44
C LYS A 437 -13.77 14.77 2.00
N LEU A 438 -13.51 15.15 0.75
CA LEU A 438 -13.89 16.45 0.16
C LEU A 438 -14.62 16.21 -1.17
N ILE A 439 -15.70 16.95 -1.40
CA ILE A 439 -16.24 17.16 -2.75
C ILE A 439 -16.30 18.68 -2.97
N LEU A 440 -15.63 19.15 -4.01
CA LEU A 440 -15.54 20.56 -4.37
C LEU A 440 -16.15 20.76 -5.76
N ALA A 441 -17.16 21.61 -5.86
CA ALA A 441 -17.76 21.99 -7.15
C ALA A 441 -17.43 23.46 -7.44
N TYR A 442 -16.71 23.76 -8.50
CA TYR A 442 -16.24 25.12 -8.78
C TYR A 442 -16.16 25.45 -10.28
N ASP A 443 -15.94 26.73 -10.59
CA ASP A 443 -15.67 27.18 -11.97
C ASP A 443 -14.15 27.10 -12.25
N PRO A 444 -13.69 26.17 -13.11
CA PRO A 444 -12.27 26.09 -13.44
C PRO A 444 -11.75 27.28 -14.24
N LEU A 445 -12.64 28.10 -14.82
CA LEU A 445 -12.27 29.32 -15.57
C LEU A 445 -12.11 30.54 -14.66
N GLU A 446 -12.61 30.48 -13.42
CA GLU A 446 -12.50 31.53 -12.42
C GLU A 446 -11.99 30.94 -11.10
N PRO A 447 -10.75 30.42 -11.05
CA PRO A 447 -10.26 29.63 -9.90
C PRO A 447 -10.21 30.42 -8.60
N THR A 448 -10.17 31.76 -8.66
CA THR A 448 -10.20 32.65 -7.49
C THR A 448 -11.60 32.91 -6.95
N ALA A 449 -12.65 32.66 -7.73
CA ALA A 449 -14.03 32.77 -7.27
C ALA A 449 -14.32 31.69 -6.22
N PHE A 450 -15.23 31.97 -5.29
CA PHE A 450 -15.68 30.95 -4.36
C PHE A 450 -16.31 29.77 -5.11
N PRO A 451 -16.10 28.52 -4.67
CA PRO A 451 -16.72 27.37 -5.30
C PRO A 451 -18.23 27.44 -5.15
N TYR A 452 -18.96 26.72 -5.99
CA TYR A 452 -20.43 26.64 -5.92
C TYR A 452 -20.90 25.98 -4.63
N TYR A 453 -20.25 24.88 -4.24
CA TYR A 453 -20.42 24.28 -2.92
C TYR A 453 -19.21 23.41 -2.55
N ILE A 454 -19.11 23.11 -1.25
CA ILE A 454 -18.13 22.18 -0.69
C ILE A 454 -18.85 21.14 0.18
N TYR A 455 -18.51 19.88 0.05
CA TYR A 455 -18.80 18.85 1.05
C TYR A 455 -17.55 18.53 1.86
N VAL A 456 -17.67 18.49 3.19
CA VAL A 456 -16.64 17.92 4.08
C VAL A 456 -17.29 16.96 5.08
N GLY A 457 -16.62 15.85 5.42
CA GLY A 457 -17.15 14.89 6.38
C GLY A 457 -16.39 13.59 6.41
N SER A 458 -17.09 12.50 6.75
CA SER A 458 -16.50 11.17 6.89
C SER A 458 -16.61 10.30 5.62
N ALA A 459 -17.52 10.59 4.68
CA ALA A 459 -17.88 9.67 3.62
C ALA A 459 -16.80 9.53 2.53
N ASN A 460 -16.16 8.36 2.49
CA ASN A 460 -15.24 7.97 1.41
C ASN A 460 -15.96 7.79 0.07
N LEU A 461 -15.24 7.85 -1.06
CA LEU A 461 -15.82 7.65 -2.39
C LEU A 461 -16.09 6.16 -2.63
N SER A 462 -17.24 5.68 -2.14
CA SER A 462 -17.60 4.27 -2.19
C SER A 462 -19.12 4.04 -2.14
N PRO A 463 -19.61 2.93 -2.72
CA PRO A 463 -21.00 2.50 -2.56
C PRO A 463 -21.38 2.20 -1.11
N SER A 464 -20.44 1.78 -0.26
CA SER A 464 -20.69 1.49 1.17
C SER A 464 -21.02 2.75 1.98
N ALA A 465 -20.34 3.85 1.67
CA ALA A 465 -20.52 5.15 2.33
C ALA A 465 -21.73 5.92 1.79
N TRP A 466 -21.89 6.00 0.47
CA TRP A 466 -22.93 6.81 -0.16
C TRP A 466 -24.16 6.02 -0.62
N GLY A 467 -24.08 4.69 -0.68
CA GLY A 467 -25.09 3.83 -1.29
C GLY A 467 -24.94 3.73 -2.82
N ALA A 468 -25.73 2.85 -3.44
CA ALA A 468 -25.86 2.70 -4.88
C ALA A 468 -27.33 2.83 -5.30
N LEU A 469 -27.55 3.41 -6.48
CA LEU A 469 -28.89 3.62 -7.01
C LEU A 469 -29.42 2.36 -7.71
N GLU A 470 -30.66 1.99 -7.39
CA GLU A 470 -31.41 0.94 -8.07
C GLU A 470 -32.85 1.40 -8.30
N LYS A 471 -33.51 0.87 -9.33
CA LYS A 471 -34.95 1.12 -9.56
C LYS A 471 -35.77 0.61 -8.37
N ASP A 472 -36.62 1.48 -7.84
CA ASP A 472 -37.64 1.15 -6.86
C ASP A 472 -38.92 0.70 -7.56
N LYS A 473 -39.26 -0.58 -7.40
CA LYS A 473 -40.49 -1.14 -7.99
C LYS A 473 -41.76 -0.47 -7.46
N LYS A 474 -41.70 0.20 -6.30
CA LYS A 474 -42.84 0.90 -5.72
C LYS A 474 -43.11 2.26 -6.37
N GLY A 475 -42.12 2.82 -7.08
CA GLY A 475 -42.19 4.16 -7.64
C GLY A 475 -42.18 5.26 -6.56
N ASN A 476 -41.46 6.34 -6.83
CA ASN A 476 -41.53 7.58 -6.08
C ASN A 476 -40.91 8.72 -6.92
N GLU A 477 -41.76 9.66 -7.32
CA GLU A 477 -41.35 10.78 -8.18
C GLU A 477 -40.26 11.67 -7.56
N ALA A 478 -40.24 11.87 -6.25
CA ALA A 478 -39.24 12.71 -5.58
C ALA A 478 -37.81 12.16 -5.78
N THR A 479 -37.70 10.83 -5.74
CA THR A 479 -36.45 10.09 -5.93
C THR A 479 -36.24 9.60 -7.37
N CYS A 480 -37.08 10.02 -8.33
CA CYS A 480 -37.04 9.52 -9.72
C CYS A 480 -37.17 7.99 -9.81
N ASP A 481 -38.03 7.42 -8.99
CA ASP A 481 -38.23 5.97 -8.86
C ASP A 481 -36.94 5.21 -8.50
N MET A 482 -35.99 5.87 -7.83
CA MET A 482 -34.77 5.24 -7.32
C MET A 482 -34.88 4.94 -5.83
N LYS A 483 -34.30 3.82 -5.42
CA LYS A 483 -33.99 3.48 -4.03
C LYS A 483 -32.47 3.44 -3.84
N LEU A 484 -32.04 3.62 -2.59
CA LEU A 484 -30.64 3.49 -2.20
C LEU A 484 -30.41 2.09 -1.62
N VAL A 485 -29.47 1.34 -2.20
CA VAL A 485 -29.02 0.03 -1.71
C VAL A 485 -27.55 0.07 -1.35
N LYS A 486 -27.02 -1.01 -0.75
CA LYS A 486 -25.58 -1.17 -0.43
C LYS A 486 -24.98 -0.12 0.51
N THR A 487 -25.80 0.77 1.08
CA THR A 487 -25.38 1.65 2.18
C THR A 487 -25.09 0.76 3.38
N SER A 488 -23.82 0.53 3.67
CA SER A 488 -23.39 -0.31 4.78
C SER A 488 -22.83 0.51 5.92
N ASN A 489 -22.45 1.78 5.70
CA ASN A 489 -21.75 2.59 6.68
C ASN A 489 -22.66 3.63 7.35
N PHE A 490 -22.28 4.02 8.57
CA PHE A 490 -22.71 5.30 9.13
C PHE A 490 -21.74 6.41 8.70
N GLU A 491 -22.24 7.46 8.08
CA GLU A 491 -21.43 8.61 7.67
C GLU A 491 -22.10 9.92 8.09
N CYS A 492 -21.31 10.96 8.35
CA CYS A 492 -21.79 12.29 8.66
C CYS A 492 -20.88 13.33 8.00
N GLY A 493 -21.48 14.34 7.38
CA GLY A 493 -20.79 15.45 6.76
C GLY A 493 -21.72 16.63 6.54
N VAL A 494 -21.17 17.71 6.01
CA VAL A 494 -21.89 18.95 5.73
C VAL A 494 -21.65 19.41 4.30
N VAL A 495 -22.70 19.88 3.65
CA VAL A 495 -22.64 20.65 2.40
C VAL A 495 -22.72 22.13 2.73
N ILE A 496 -21.75 22.88 2.24
CA ILE A 496 -21.53 24.29 2.49
C ILE A 496 -21.74 25.03 1.17
N PRO A 497 -22.81 25.84 1.05
CA PRO A 497 -23.00 26.74 -0.08
C PRO A 497 -21.82 27.73 -0.25
N GLY A 498 -21.45 27.99 -1.50
CA GLY A 498 -20.30 28.83 -1.86
C GLY A 498 -20.30 30.23 -1.28
N ASP A 499 -21.48 30.85 -1.23
CA ASP A 499 -21.70 32.21 -0.72
C ASP A 499 -21.43 32.35 0.78
N LEU A 500 -21.46 31.24 1.54
CA LEU A 500 -21.15 31.23 2.96
C LEU A 500 -19.66 31.17 3.27
N ILE A 501 -18.84 30.67 2.34
CA ILE A 501 -17.43 30.34 2.59
C ILE A 501 -16.66 31.51 3.18
N LYS A 502 -16.83 32.71 2.62
CA LYS A 502 -16.16 33.93 3.11
C LYS A 502 -16.38 34.16 4.61
N SER A 503 -17.61 33.92 5.08
CA SER A 503 -17.98 34.14 6.49
C SER A 503 -17.48 33.04 7.42
N LEU A 504 -17.18 31.87 6.87
CA LEU A 504 -16.71 30.71 7.63
C LEU A 504 -15.18 30.67 7.76
N LEU A 505 -14.44 31.45 6.96
CA LEU A 505 -12.99 31.58 7.06
C LEU A 505 -12.55 32.46 8.22
N GLU A 506 -11.38 32.20 8.79
CA GLU A 506 -10.74 33.10 9.74
C GLU A 506 -10.39 34.44 9.05
N PRO A 507 -10.69 35.60 9.67
CA PRO A 507 -10.26 36.89 9.15
C PRO A 507 -8.74 36.95 8.95
N GLY A 508 -8.31 37.43 7.78
CA GLY A 508 -6.90 37.47 7.40
C GLY A 508 -6.38 36.18 6.74
N THR A 509 -7.24 35.21 6.45
CA THR A 509 -6.91 34.11 5.52
C THR A 509 -6.67 34.68 4.12
N GLU A 510 -5.55 34.33 3.50
CA GLU A 510 -5.09 34.88 2.22
C GLU A 510 -6.08 34.63 1.07
N SER A 511 -6.50 33.37 0.92
CA SER A 511 -7.47 32.94 -0.08
C SER A 511 -8.35 31.81 0.47
N TRP A 512 -9.48 31.54 -0.18
CA TRP A 512 -10.32 30.41 0.24
C TRP A 512 -9.64 29.06 -0.04
N GLN A 513 -8.80 29.00 -1.08
CA GLN A 513 -8.01 27.82 -1.44
C GLN A 513 -6.97 27.53 -0.37
N ASP A 514 -6.30 28.55 0.17
CA ASP A 514 -5.32 28.36 1.25
C ASP A 514 -5.98 28.01 2.57
N GLY A 515 -7.17 28.56 2.82
CA GLY A 515 -7.94 28.24 4.02
C GLY A 515 -8.57 26.85 4.01
N ILE A 516 -8.93 26.29 2.85
CA ILE A 516 -9.82 25.13 2.75
C ILE A 516 -9.22 23.98 1.96
N VAL A 517 -8.39 24.25 0.94
CA VAL A 517 -7.81 23.19 0.12
C VAL A 517 -6.36 22.97 0.54
N PRO A 518 -6.06 21.88 1.27
CA PRO A 518 -4.72 21.64 1.77
C PRO A 518 -3.77 21.12 0.68
N THR A 519 -4.20 21.04 -0.58
CA THR A 519 -3.41 20.60 -1.74
C THR A 519 -3.03 21.71 -2.70
N ASN A 520 -1.88 21.56 -3.36
CA ASN A 520 -1.49 22.44 -4.47
C ASN A 520 -2.32 22.13 -5.73
N HIS A 521 -3.04 23.13 -6.25
CA HIS A 521 -3.59 23.06 -7.60
C HIS A 521 -2.60 23.68 -8.58
N LEU A 522 -2.04 22.89 -9.50
CA LEU A 522 -1.20 23.40 -10.59
C LEU A 522 -1.87 24.54 -11.39
N SER A 523 -3.22 24.60 -11.38
CA SER A 523 -4.04 25.59 -12.09
C SER A 523 -3.75 27.06 -11.70
N VAL A 524 -3.19 27.33 -10.51
CA VAL A 524 -2.92 28.71 -10.04
C VAL A 524 -1.52 29.20 -10.44
N LEU A 525 -0.58 28.30 -10.74
CA LEU A 525 0.78 28.63 -11.19
C LEU A 525 0.82 29.17 -12.64
N LEU A 526 -0.21 28.88 -13.44
CA LEU A 526 -0.32 29.28 -14.86
C LEU A 526 -0.64 30.77 -15.07
N LEU A 527 -0.94 31.54 -14.02
CA LEU A 527 -1.16 32.99 -14.12
C LEU A 527 0.14 33.81 -14.15
N ASN A 528 1.31 33.17 -14.01
CA ASN A 528 2.60 33.83 -14.11
C ASN A 528 3.15 33.73 -15.55
N PRO A 529 3.26 34.84 -16.31
CA PRO A 529 3.72 34.81 -17.70
C PRO A 529 5.17 34.28 -17.86
N ALA A 530 6.00 34.36 -16.83
CA ALA A 530 7.33 33.73 -16.84
C ALA A 530 7.26 32.20 -16.84
N PHE A 531 6.21 31.63 -16.21
CA PHE A 531 5.99 30.19 -16.13
C PHE A 531 5.37 29.63 -17.42
N VAL A 532 4.58 30.42 -18.15
CA VAL A 532 4.02 30.05 -19.47
C VAL A 532 5.10 29.95 -20.54
N ALA A 533 6.11 30.83 -20.51
CA ALA A 533 7.26 30.75 -21.40
C ALA A 533 8.13 29.52 -21.10
N LEU A 534 8.24 29.13 -19.83
CA LEU A 534 8.90 27.90 -19.39
C LEU A 534 8.11 26.66 -19.82
N LEU A 535 6.78 26.69 -19.69
CA LEU A 535 5.88 25.59 -20.10
C LEU A 535 5.93 25.34 -21.62
N PHE A 536 6.04 26.40 -22.44
CA PHE A 536 6.15 26.28 -23.90
C PHE A 536 7.48 25.66 -24.36
N LEU A 537 8.53 25.74 -23.53
CA LEU A 537 9.78 24.99 -23.77
C LEU A 537 9.63 23.52 -23.35
N ILE A 538 8.86 23.26 -22.31
CA ILE A 538 8.70 21.94 -21.69
C ILE A 538 7.69 21.04 -22.44
N THR A 539 6.70 21.61 -23.14
CA THR A 539 5.66 20.84 -23.86
C THR A 539 6.13 20.09 -25.11
N ASN A 540 7.40 20.22 -25.51
CA ASN A 540 7.98 19.41 -26.58
C ASN A 540 8.72 18.14 -26.09
N LEU A 541 8.70 17.82 -24.78
CA LEU A 541 9.53 16.75 -24.22
C LEU A 541 8.81 15.66 -23.40
N PHE A 542 7.48 15.70 -23.23
CA PHE A 542 6.79 14.70 -22.40
C PHE A 542 5.98 13.68 -23.19
N THR A 543 6.57 12.50 -23.42
CA THR A 543 5.83 11.25 -23.58
C THR A 543 5.50 10.66 -22.21
N PRO A 544 4.32 10.03 -22.02
CA PRO A 544 3.93 9.46 -20.73
C PRO A 544 4.79 8.24 -20.39
N ALA A 545 5.49 8.28 -19.25
CA ALA A 545 6.17 7.12 -18.69
C ALA A 545 5.13 6.09 -18.20
N VAL A 546 5.12 4.92 -18.84
CA VAL A 546 4.41 3.73 -18.38
C VAL A 546 5.42 2.96 -17.54
N ALA A 547 5.05 2.50 -16.33
CA ALA A 547 5.93 1.78 -15.39
C ALA A 547 6.37 0.35 -15.85
N TYR A 548 6.51 0.15 -17.16
CA TYR A 548 7.17 -0.96 -17.86
C TYR A 548 7.08 -0.59 -19.35
N THR A 549 8.15 -0.05 -19.93
CA THR A 549 8.14 0.39 -21.33
C THR A 549 8.33 -0.81 -22.24
N ARG A 550 7.30 -1.13 -23.02
CA ARG A 550 7.38 -2.20 -24.01
C ARG A 550 8.34 -1.81 -25.12
N LEU A 551 9.22 -2.73 -25.49
CA LEU A 551 10.07 -2.56 -26.66
C LEU A 551 9.20 -2.63 -27.92
N SER A 552 9.48 -1.77 -28.89
CA SER A 552 8.89 -1.90 -30.22
C SER A 552 9.37 -3.17 -30.93
N ASP A 553 8.65 -3.62 -31.96
CA ASP A 553 9.10 -4.77 -32.76
C ASP A 553 10.48 -4.52 -33.40
N ASP A 554 10.78 -3.27 -33.74
CA ASP A 554 12.09 -2.86 -34.26
C ASP A 554 13.19 -2.96 -33.20
N SER A 555 12.93 -2.55 -31.96
CA SER A 555 13.87 -2.74 -30.85
C SER A 555 14.05 -4.23 -30.51
N LEU A 556 12.98 -5.03 -30.52
CA LEU A 556 13.09 -6.49 -30.34
C LEU A 556 13.96 -7.14 -31.41
N ARG A 557 13.89 -6.66 -32.67
CA ARG A 557 14.77 -7.12 -33.76
C ARG A 557 16.24 -6.80 -33.55
N ARG A 558 16.55 -5.78 -32.76
CA ARG A 558 17.92 -5.35 -32.43
C ARG A 558 18.52 -6.09 -31.25
N ILE A 559 17.72 -6.84 -30.48
CA ILE A 559 18.23 -7.65 -29.38
C ILE A 559 19.23 -8.68 -29.94
N PRO A 560 20.50 -8.65 -29.49
CA PRO A 560 21.54 -9.50 -30.06
C PRO A 560 21.28 -10.97 -29.77
N VAL A 561 21.77 -11.85 -30.66
CA VAL A 561 21.93 -13.27 -30.34
C VAL A 561 23.20 -13.46 -29.51
N ALA A 562 23.27 -14.50 -28.69
CA ALA A 562 24.50 -14.80 -27.96
C ALA A 562 25.57 -15.44 -28.84
N GLY A 563 25.16 -16.21 -29.86
CA GLY A 563 26.07 -16.82 -30.83
C GLY A 563 27.21 -17.57 -30.15
N ALA A 564 28.46 -17.22 -30.51
CA ALA A 564 29.68 -17.87 -30.04
C ALA A 564 29.92 -17.73 -28.52
N ASP A 565 29.21 -16.84 -27.82
CA ASP A 565 29.35 -16.70 -26.36
C ASP A 565 28.80 -17.92 -25.59
N LEU A 566 27.80 -18.59 -26.15
CA LEU A 566 27.20 -19.81 -25.57
C LEU A 566 27.66 -21.08 -26.30
N ASP A 567 28.72 -21.00 -27.10
CA ASP A 567 29.34 -22.17 -27.72
C ASP A 567 30.14 -22.94 -26.66
N ILE A 568 29.83 -24.23 -26.49
CA ILE A 568 30.39 -25.13 -25.50
C ILE A 568 31.89 -25.43 -25.71
N HIS A 569 32.42 -25.16 -26.90
CA HIS A 569 33.82 -25.37 -27.26
C HIS A 569 34.63 -24.06 -27.34
N ASN A 570 33.96 -22.91 -27.37
CA ASN A 570 34.63 -21.62 -27.46
C ASN A 570 35.20 -21.20 -26.10
N ARG A 571 36.48 -21.50 -25.86
CA ARG A 571 37.19 -21.11 -24.62
C ARG A 571 37.31 -19.60 -24.41
N ALA A 572 37.09 -18.78 -25.44
CA ALA A 572 37.01 -17.32 -25.31
C ALA A 572 35.56 -16.81 -25.12
N GLY A 573 34.57 -17.71 -25.18
CA GLY A 573 33.16 -17.42 -24.94
C GLY A 573 32.82 -17.36 -23.44
N LEU A 574 31.53 -17.18 -23.14
CA LEU A 574 31.03 -17.03 -21.78
C LEU A 574 30.75 -18.36 -21.10
N LEU A 575 30.27 -19.37 -21.85
CA LEU A 575 29.84 -20.66 -21.31
C LEU A 575 30.98 -21.67 -21.10
N ALA A 576 31.80 -21.92 -22.14
CA ALA A 576 32.80 -23.00 -22.09
C ALA A 576 33.83 -22.91 -20.92
N PRO A 577 34.21 -21.73 -20.41
CA PRO A 577 35.06 -21.63 -19.21
C PRO A 577 34.36 -22.05 -17.91
N ILE A 578 33.02 -22.00 -17.86
CA ILE A 578 32.22 -22.40 -16.70
C ILE A 578 32.00 -23.91 -16.66
N LEU A 579 32.04 -24.59 -17.83
CA LEU A 579 31.86 -26.04 -18.01
C LEU A 579 33.02 -26.90 -17.45
N ILE A 580 33.31 -26.73 -16.16
CA ILE A 580 34.26 -27.49 -15.37
C ILE A 580 33.65 -27.76 -13.98
N PRO A 581 34.13 -28.79 -13.25
CA PRO A 581 33.75 -28.98 -11.85
C PRO A 581 34.19 -27.76 -11.03
N ARG A 582 33.27 -27.22 -10.23
CA ARG A 582 33.42 -25.94 -9.53
C ARG A 582 32.75 -25.95 -8.16
N VAL A 583 32.96 -27.03 -7.43
CA VAL A 583 32.55 -27.19 -6.02
C VAL A 583 33.12 -26.04 -5.17
N PRO A 584 32.38 -25.52 -4.16
CA PRO A 584 32.89 -24.42 -3.32
C PRO A 584 34.23 -24.75 -2.65
N ASP A 585 35.08 -23.75 -2.46
CA ASP A 585 36.45 -23.88 -1.88
C ASP A 585 37.40 -24.78 -2.71
N THR A 586 37.26 -24.81 -4.04
CA THR A 586 38.15 -25.57 -4.96
C THR A 586 38.76 -24.70 -6.06
N PRO A 587 39.89 -25.12 -6.68
CA PRO A 587 40.49 -24.40 -7.81
C PRO A 587 39.56 -24.22 -9.02
N GLY A 588 38.59 -25.12 -9.21
CA GLY A 588 37.58 -24.97 -10.26
C GLY A 588 36.64 -23.81 -10.00
N SER A 589 36.17 -23.67 -8.74
CA SER A 589 35.40 -22.51 -8.29
C SER A 589 36.20 -21.21 -8.43
N ASP A 590 37.48 -21.20 -8.05
CA ASP A 590 38.37 -20.04 -8.24
C ASP A 590 38.51 -19.63 -9.72
N ASN A 591 38.68 -20.61 -10.63
CA ASN A 591 38.82 -20.34 -12.05
C ASN A 591 37.56 -19.73 -12.66
N VAL A 592 36.38 -20.22 -12.28
CA VAL A 592 35.09 -19.70 -12.77
C VAL A 592 34.81 -18.30 -12.21
N GLN A 593 35.10 -18.08 -10.92
CA GLN A 593 35.07 -16.75 -10.31
C GLN A 593 35.97 -15.76 -11.05
N GLN A 594 37.20 -16.16 -11.38
CA GLN A 594 38.14 -15.32 -12.11
C GLN A 594 37.62 -15.02 -13.53
N HIS A 595 37.02 -16.00 -14.22
CA HIS A 595 36.38 -15.79 -15.51
C HIS A 595 35.27 -14.72 -15.44
N PHE A 596 34.43 -14.75 -14.40
CA PHE A 596 33.42 -13.72 -14.18
C PHE A 596 34.05 -12.33 -13.97
N VAL A 597 35.00 -12.21 -13.05
CA VAL A 597 35.66 -10.95 -12.75
C VAL A 597 36.41 -10.39 -13.96
N ASP A 598 37.14 -11.23 -14.70
CA ASP A 598 37.86 -10.85 -15.90
C ASP A 598 36.92 -10.33 -16.97
N PHE A 599 35.78 -10.99 -17.17
CA PHE A 599 34.77 -10.55 -18.12
C PHE A 599 34.23 -9.16 -17.78
N PHE A 600 33.74 -8.95 -16.56
CA PHE A 600 33.16 -7.67 -16.15
C PHE A 600 34.22 -6.56 -16.14
N THR A 601 35.41 -6.82 -15.64
CA THR A 601 36.50 -5.83 -15.58
C THR A 601 36.95 -5.42 -16.98
N LYS A 602 37.07 -6.37 -17.92
CA LYS A 602 37.59 -6.12 -19.27
C LYS A 602 36.53 -5.53 -20.21
N HIS A 603 35.28 -5.97 -20.10
CA HIS A 603 34.25 -5.67 -21.08
C HIS A 603 33.17 -4.72 -20.58
N LEU A 604 32.99 -4.60 -19.25
CA LEU A 604 31.92 -3.83 -18.62
C LEU A 604 32.45 -2.97 -17.46
N PRO A 605 33.43 -2.07 -17.70
CA PRO A 605 34.13 -1.35 -16.65
C PRO A 605 33.26 -0.40 -15.81
N SER A 606 32.05 -0.08 -16.30
CA SER A 606 31.06 0.72 -15.57
C SER A 606 30.22 -0.09 -14.58
N TRP A 607 30.39 -1.41 -14.52
CA TRP A 607 29.76 -2.27 -13.52
C TRP A 607 30.63 -2.36 -12.28
N THR A 608 30.01 -2.21 -11.12
CA THR A 608 30.69 -2.44 -9.84
C THR A 608 30.74 -3.93 -9.54
N ILE A 609 31.84 -4.37 -8.92
CA ILE A 609 32.08 -5.76 -8.54
C ILE A 609 32.32 -5.79 -7.03
N GLU A 610 31.50 -6.55 -6.30
CA GLU A 610 31.59 -6.70 -4.86
C GLU A 610 31.56 -8.19 -4.48
N TRP A 611 32.40 -8.56 -3.51
CA TRP A 611 32.46 -9.91 -2.97
C TRP A 611 31.71 -9.98 -1.65
N HIS A 612 30.83 -10.97 -1.53
CA HIS A 612 30.28 -11.37 -0.24
C HIS A 612 30.80 -12.75 0.15
N ASN A 613 31.70 -12.77 1.13
CA ASN A 613 32.38 -13.97 1.58
C ASN A 613 31.79 -14.47 2.89
N SER A 614 31.54 -15.77 2.98
CA SER A 614 31.06 -16.43 4.18
C SER A 614 31.72 -17.81 4.33
N THR A 615 31.63 -18.39 5.53
CA THR A 615 32.13 -19.74 5.77
C THR A 615 31.11 -20.55 6.55
N SER A 616 30.94 -21.81 6.21
CA SER A 616 30.09 -22.73 6.98
C SER A 616 30.69 -24.13 7.03
N LYS A 617 30.30 -24.90 8.05
CA LYS A 617 30.53 -26.35 8.06
C LYS A 617 29.55 -27.02 7.12
N THR A 618 29.97 -28.13 6.52
CA THR A 618 29.12 -28.96 5.67
C THR A 618 29.12 -30.40 6.18
N PRO A 619 28.02 -31.16 6.00
CA PRO A 619 27.96 -32.54 6.49
C PRO A 619 29.06 -33.44 5.92
N ALA A 620 29.54 -33.16 4.70
CA ALA A 620 30.59 -33.93 4.04
C ALA A 620 32.02 -33.60 4.54
N THR A 621 32.25 -32.40 5.08
CA THR A 621 33.60 -31.92 5.47
C THR A 621 33.82 -31.89 6.98
N GLY A 622 32.78 -32.21 7.77
CA GLY A 622 32.84 -32.30 9.22
C GLY A 622 33.12 -30.95 9.87
N ASP A 623 34.22 -30.84 10.60
CA ASP A 623 34.60 -29.60 11.30
C ASP A 623 35.37 -28.60 10.43
N LYS A 624 35.74 -28.96 9.19
CA LYS A 624 36.38 -28.03 8.26
C LYS A 624 35.36 -26.97 7.84
N LEU A 625 35.74 -25.69 7.96
CA LEU A 625 34.97 -24.60 7.39
C LEU A 625 35.24 -24.53 5.89
N VAL A 626 34.16 -24.57 5.10
CA VAL A 626 34.16 -24.34 3.66
C VAL A 626 33.88 -22.87 3.41
N SER A 627 34.61 -22.27 2.47
CA SER A 627 34.39 -20.88 2.03
C SER A 627 33.35 -20.84 0.91
N PHE A 628 32.33 -19.99 1.08
CA PHE A 628 31.30 -19.69 0.09
C PHE A 628 31.39 -18.21 -0.28
N ARG A 629 31.56 -17.90 -1.56
CA ARG A 629 31.87 -16.55 -2.04
C ARG A 629 30.90 -16.12 -3.14
N ASN A 630 29.90 -15.32 -2.78
CA ASN A 630 28.99 -14.75 -3.76
C ASN A 630 29.65 -13.55 -4.46
N LEU A 631 29.39 -13.41 -5.76
CA LEU A 631 29.76 -12.24 -6.53
C LEU A 631 28.53 -11.37 -6.78
N VAL A 632 28.60 -10.12 -6.37
CA VAL A 632 27.55 -9.11 -6.55
C VAL A 632 28.04 -8.09 -7.57
N LEU A 633 27.26 -7.93 -8.64
CA LEU A 633 27.59 -7.06 -9.77
C LEU A 633 26.48 -6.03 -9.91
N ARG A 634 26.79 -4.73 -9.95
CA ARG A 634 25.76 -3.69 -10.08
C ARG A 634 26.07 -2.68 -11.17
N ARG A 635 25.04 -2.32 -11.92
CA ARG A 635 25.05 -1.22 -12.87
C ARG A 635 23.93 -0.25 -12.53
N ASP A 636 24.34 0.86 -11.95
CA ASP A 636 23.47 1.91 -11.45
C ASP A 636 23.66 3.21 -12.26
N PRO A 637 22.68 4.14 -12.22
CA PRO A 637 22.83 5.47 -12.77
C PRO A 637 24.06 6.18 -12.17
N PRO A 638 24.92 6.83 -12.98
CA PRO A 638 26.19 7.41 -12.50
C PRO A 638 26.06 8.45 -11.38
N TRP A 639 24.93 9.13 -11.28
CA TRP A 639 24.67 10.19 -10.29
C TRP A 639 24.02 9.67 -9.00
N ALA A 640 23.52 8.44 -8.99
CA ALA A 640 22.72 7.95 -7.87
C ALA A 640 23.56 7.64 -6.62
N GLY A 641 23.04 7.99 -5.45
CA GLY A 641 23.69 7.75 -4.16
C GLY A 641 23.61 6.28 -3.71
N VAL A 642 24.46 5.93 -2.75
CA VAL A 642 24.42 4.60 -2.12
C VAL A 642 23.09 4.45 -1.39
N GLY A 643 22.36 3.37 -1.72
CA GLY A 643 21.05 3.09 -1.15
C GLY A 643 19.89 3.85 -1.81
N ASP A 644 20.13 4.55 -2.93
CA ASP A 644 19.07 5.30 -3.64
C ASP A 644 18.51 4.59 -4.87
N VAL A 645 19.08 3.44 -5.24
CA VAL A 645 18.78 2.74 -6.50
C VAL A 645 18.01 1.45 -6.25
N GLY A 646 16.83 1.34 -6.86
CA GLY A 646 16.04 0.12 -6.92
C GLY A 646 16.56 -0.77 -8.03
N ARG A 647 16.80 -2.05 -7.75
CA ARG A 647 17.51 -2.95 -8.65
C ARG A 647 16.67 -4.14 -9.07
N LEU A 648 16.58 -4.36 -10.38
CA LEU A 648 16.23 -5.67 -10.93
C LEU A 648 17.39 -6.61 -10.61
N THR A 649 17.16 -7.59 -9.75
CA THR A 649 18.18 -8.54 -9.32
C THR A 649 18.02 -9.83 -10.10
N LEU A 650 18.97 -10.14 -10.97
CA LEU A 650 19.06 -11.41 -11.67
C LEU A 650 20.03 -12.32 -10.91
N ALA A 651 19.64 -13.55 -10.64
CA ALA A 651 20.44 -14.47 -9.84
C ALA A 651 20.55 -15.84 -10.52
N ALA A 652 21.70 -16.47 -10.32
CA ALA A 652 21.96 -17.87 -10.60
C ALA A 652 23.03 -18.35 -9.61
N HIS A 653 22.95 -19.60 -9.17
CA HIS A 653 24.08 -20.23 -8.50
C HIS A 653 25.14 -20.61 -9.54
N TYR A 654 26.40 -20.65 -9.14
CA TYR A 654 27.50 -21.06 -10.02
C TYR A 654 28.22 -22.30 -9.52
N ASP A 655 27.97 -22.82 -8.33
CA ASP A 655 28.66 -24.02 -7.86
C ASP A 655 28.14 -25.29 -8.55
N SER A 656 28.94 -26.35 -8.47
CA SER A 656 28.55 -27.70 -8.91
C SER A 656 28.51 -28.65 -7.71
N LEU A 657 27.69 -29.70 -7.78
CA LEU A 657 27.66 -30.75 -6.76
C LEU A 657 29.04 -31.28 -6.35
N TYR A 658 29.19 -31.53 -5.04
CA TYR A 658 30.37 -32.20 -4.48
C TYR A 658 30.48 -33.67 -4.93
N LYS A 659 29.33 -34.35 -5.10
CA LYS A 659 29.23 -35.73 -5.57
C LYS A 659 28.10 -35.87 -6.60
N PRO A 660 28.28 -36.64 -7.68
CA PRO A 660 29.47 -37.43 -8.03
C PRO A 660 30.69 -36.56 -8.41
N GLU A 661 31.91 -37.10 -8.24
CA GLU A 661 33.13 -36.38 -8.61
C GLU A 661 33.17 -36.12 -10.11
N GLY A 662 33.53 -34.89 -10.49
CA GLY A 662 33.59 -34.47 -11.88
C GLY A 662 32.25 -33.98 -12.45
N PHE A 663 31.17 -33.95 -11.65
CA PHE A 663 29.92 -33.30 -12.06
C PHE A 663 30.17 -31.82 -12.35
N ILE A 664 29.60 -31.34 -13.46
CA ILE A 664 29.77 -29.94 -13.88
C ILE A 664 28.47 -29.14 -13.82
N GLY A 665 27.29 -29.74 -13.81
CA GLY A 665 26.02 -28.99 -13.77
C GLY A 665 25.92 -27.95 -14.90
N ALA A 666 25.85 -28.42 -16.15
CA ALA A 666 25.83 -27.56 -17.32
C ALA A 666 24.49 -26.80 -17.45
N THR A 667 23.36 -27.52 -17.38
CA THR A 667 22.02 -26.93 -17.35
C THR A 667 21.68 -26.38 -15.98
N ASP A 668 22.22 -26.99 -14.93
CA ASP A 668 22.07 -26.63 -13.51
C ASP A 668 22.44 -25.15 -13.31
N SER A 669 23.73 -24.83 -13.40
CA SER A 669 24.25 -23.51 -13.08
C SER A 669 25.08 -22.85 -14.18
N ALA A 670 25.73 -23.62 -15.07
CA ALA A 670 26.67 -23.03 -16.03
C ALA A 670 25.98 -22.15 -17.08
N VAL A 671 24.88 -22.63 -17.67
CA VAL A 671 24.10 -21.89 -18.65
C VAL A 671 23.41 -20.67 -18.03
N PRO A 672 22.67 -20.77 -16.89
CA PRO A 672 22.16 -19.59 -16.19
C PRO A 672 23.22 -18.51 -15.95
N CYS A 673 24.40 -18.87 -15.46
CA CYS A 673 25.51 -17.92 -15.27
C CYS A 673 25.94 -17.24 -16.58
N ALA A 674 26.17 -18.02 -17.64
CA ALA A 674 26.55 -17.49 -18.95
C ALA A 674 25.48 -16.58 -19.56
N LEU A 675 24.20 -16.89 -19.34
CA LEU A 675 23.07 -16.05 -19.74
C LEU A 675 23.10 -14.69 -19.03
N LEU A 676 23.35 -14.66 -17.72
CA LEU A 676 23.45 -13.40 -16.97
C LEU A 676 24.62 -12.52 -17.46
N MET A 677 25.78 -13.15 -17.76
CA MET A 677 26.91 -12.45 -18.39
C MET A 677 26.54 -11.89 -19.76
N HIS A 678 25.87 -12.67 -20.61
CA HIS A 678 25.42 -12.20 -21.92
C HIS A 678 24.46 -11.02 -21.79
N VAL A 679 23.43 -11.15 -20.95
CA VAL A 679 22.42 -10.11 -20.71
C VAL A 679 23.08 -8.80 -20.27
N SER A 680 24.01 -8.85 -19.30
CA SER A 680 24.70 -7.65 -18.80
C SER A 680 25.40 -6.86 -19.91
N ARG A 681 26.15 -7.55 -20.77
CA ARG A 681 26.84 -6.92 -21.90
C ARG A 681 25.88 -6.43 -22.97
N SER A 682 24.79 -7.14 -23.20
CA SER A 682 23.80 -6.79 -24.23
C SER A 682 22.98 -5.54 -23.87
N VAL A 683 22.81 -5.22 -22.58
CA VAL A 683 22.08 -4.02 -22.14
C VAL A 683 22.96 -2.82 -21.78
N ASP A 684 24.27 -3.03 -21.55
CA ASP A 684 25.17 -1.99 -21.01
C ASP A 684 25.27 -0.73 -21.87
N GLU A 685 25.41 -0.87 -23.20
CA GLU A 685 25.48 0.27 -24.12
C GLU A 685 24.17 1.07 -24.13
N ALA A 686 23.02 0.37 -24.10
CA ALA A 686 21.71 0.99 -24.08
C ALA A 686 21.45 1.73 -22.75
N LEU A 687 21.83 1.12 -21.62
CA LEU A 687 21.79 1.76 -20.30
C LEU A 687 22.64 3.03 -20.27
N THR A 688 23.86 2.95 -20.79
CA THR A 688 24.79 4.09 -20.87
C THR A 688 24.19 5.22 -21.70
N LYS A 689 23.69 4.95 -22.91
CA LYS A 689 23.04 5.96 -23.74
C LYS A 689 21.79 6.56 -23.10
N ARG A 690 20.98 5.75 -22.41
CA ARG A 690 19.80 6.23 -21.69
C ARG A 690 20.20 7.22 -20.61
N TRP A 691 21.16 6.86 -19.77
CA TRP A 691 21.60 7.71 -18.67
C TRP A 691 22.33 8.97 -19.15
N GLU A 692 23.17 8.88 -20.19
CA GLU A 692 23.76 10.06 -20.83
C GLU A 692 22.69 11.01 -21.40
N ALA A 693 21.62 10.45 -22.00
CA ALA A 693 20.51 11.24 -22.51
C ALA A 693 19.73 11.93 -21.37
N MET A 694 19.51 11.24 -20.25
CA MET A 694 18.87 11.79 -19.05
C MET A 694 19.73 12.92 -18.44
N GLU A 695 21.04 12.73 -18.30
CA GLU A 695 21.97 13.78 -17.87
C GLU A 695 21.94 14.99 -18.81
N ALA A 696 21.95 14.75 -20.12
CA ALA A 696 21.92 15.83 -21.12
C ALA A 696 20.59 16.61 -21.11
N SER A 697 19.46 15.97 -20.78
CA SER A 697 18.17 16.63 -20.64
C SER A 697 17.93 17.28 -19.28
N GLY A 698 18.83 17.10 -18.31
CA GLY A 698 18.64 17.54 -16.92
C GLY A 698 17.56 16.75 -16.18
N ASP A 699 17.31 15.51 -16.62
CA ASP A 699 16.32 14.59 -16.02
C ASP A 699 17.02 13.65 -15.01
N THR A 700 17.79 14.27 -14.11
CA THR A 700 18.60 13.59 -13.08
C THR A 700 18.15 13.98 -11.67
N ASP A 701 17.06 14.72 -11.56
CA ASP A 701 16.68 15.48 -10.37
C ASP A 701 15.85 14.64 -9.36
N GLY A 702 15.86 13.30 -9.48
CA GLY A 702 15.25 12.38 -8.51
C GLY A 702 13.71 12.36 -8.48
N LEU A 703 13.04 12.84 -9.54
CA LEU A 703 11.57 12.81 -9.68
C LEU A 703 11.03 11.41 -10.00
N GLU A 704 11.85 10.53 -10.59
CA GLU A 704 11.58 9.11 -10.79
C GLU A 704 12.49 8.26 -9.89
N GLU A 705 12.02 7.06 -9.49
CA GLU A 705 12.82 6.10 -8.73
C GLU A 705 14.05 5.69 -9.57
N GLU A 706 15.25 5.88 -9.05
CA GLU A 706 16.48 5.49 -9.75
C GLU A 706 16.51 3.97 -9.91
N LYS A 707 16.62 3.50 -11.16
CA LYS A 707 16.62 2.07 -11.49
C LYS A 707 18.01 1.61 -11.88
N GLY A 708 18.42 0.46 -11.36
CA GLY A 708 19.65 -0.23 -11.71
C GLY A 708 19.44 -1.71 -12.01
N VAL A 709 20.50 -2.36 -12.49
CA VAL A 709 20.55 -3.82 -12.67
C VAL A 709 21.56 -4.39 -11.69
N GLN A 710 21.17 -5.46 -11.01
CA GLN A 710 22.03 -6.24 -10.13
C GLN A 710 22.10 -7.68 -10.61
N ILE A 711 23.29 -8.26 -10.64
CA ILE A 711 23.51 -9.69 -10.88
C ILE A 711 24.12 -10.32 -9.63
N LEU A 712 23.56 -11.45 -9.20
CA LEU A 712 24.10 -12.29 -8.14
C LEU A 712 24.54 -13.62 -8.73
N LEU A 713 25.83 -13.92 -8.61
CA LEU A 713 26.37 -15.25 -8.86
C LEU A 713 26.65 -15.87 -7.49
N LEU A 714 25.79 -16.81 -7.11
CA LEU A 714 25.70 -17.36 -5.76
C LEU A 714 26.51 -18.66 -5.63
N ASP A 715 27.08 -18.89 -4.45
CA ASP A 715 27.91 -20.06 -4.15
C ASP A 715 27.27 -20.92 -3.07
N GLY A 716 27.36 -22.24 -3.24
CA GLY A 716 26.88 -23.21 -2.26
C GLY A 716 25.36 -23.34 -2.22
N GLU A 717 24.70 -23.21 -3.36
CA GLU A 717 23.29 -23.64 -3.49
C GLU A 717 23.19 -25.13 -3.18
N GLU A 718 24.15 -25.90 -3.68
CA GLU A 718 24.12 -27.35 -3.71
C GLU A 718 24.25 -27.98 -2.32
N ALA A 719 23.52 -29.07 -2.13
CA ALA A 719 23.67 -29.91 -0.95
C ALA A 719 24.98 -30.71 -1.01
N TRP A 720 25.72 -30.74 0.10
CA TRP A 720 26.95 -31.53 0.18
C TRP A 720 26.68 -33.02 0.40
N VAL A 721 25.58 -33.35 1.06
CA VAL A 721 25.12 -34.73 1.29
C VAL A 721 23.64 -34.88 0.96
N GLN A 722 22.78 -34.04 1.53
CA GLN A 722 21.33 -34.13 1.33
C GLN A 722 20.69 -32.76 1.47
N TRP A 723 19.84 -32.42 0.49
CA TRP A 723 19.09 -31.16 0.51
C TRP A 723 18.24 -31.02 1.78
N THR A 724 18.60 -30.05 2.62
CA THR A 724 17.88 -29.68 3.85
C THR A 724 17.95 -28.18 4.07
N ASP A 725 17.17 -27.65 5.01
CA ASP A 725 17.25 -26.23 5.42
C ASP A 725 18.65 -25.79 5.90
N THR A 726 19.53 -26.74 6.24
CA THR A 726 20.90 -26.51 6.72
C THR A 726 22.01 -26.90 5.75
N ASP A 727 21.76 -27.88 4.87
CA ASP A 727 22.68 -28.40 3.84
C ASP A 727 22.14 -28.06 2.45
N SER A 728 22.09 -26.76 2.16
CA SER A 728 21.73 -26.13 0.89
C SER A 728 21.92 -24.62 1.03
N THR A 729 21.86 -23.87 -0.08
CA THR A 729 21.67 -22.41 -0.11
C THR A 729 22.59 -21.63 0.84
N TYR A 730 23.84 -22.08 1.02
CA TYR A 730 24.80 -21.55 1.99
C TYR A 730 25.11 -20.08 1.72
N GLY A 731 25.47 -19.75 0.48
CA GLY A 731 25.81 -18.38 0.07
C GLY A 731 24.62 -17.45 0.12
N SER A 732 23.46 -17.85 -0.42
CA SER A 732 22.25 -17.02 -0.43
C SER A 732 21.67 -16.79 0.97
N ARG A 733 21.70 -17.79 1.86
CA ARG A 733 21.31 -17.61 3.28
C ARG A 733 22.20 -16.60 3.99
N ALA A 734 23.52 -16.68 3.78
CA ALA A 734 24.47 -15.76 4.37
C ALA A 734 24.28 -14.33 3.84
N LEU A 735 24.15 -14.18 2.51
CA LEU A 735 23.96 -12.89 1.85
C LEU A 735 22.64 -12.21 2.24
N ALA A 736 21.52 -12.93 2.16
CA ALA A 736 20.21 -12.40 2.52
C ALA A 736 20.16 -11.99 4.01
N LYS A 737 20.90 -12.69 4.87
CA LYS A 737 21.06 -12.28 6.27
C LYS A 737 21.89 -10.99 6.37
N ALA A 738 23.07 -10.94 5.76
CA ALA A 738 23.95 -9.78 5.82
C ALA A 738 23.24 -8.51 5.32
N TRP A 739 22.56 -8.59 4.17
CA TRP A 739 21.82 -7.49 3.57
C TRP A 739 20.56 -7.08 4.32
N SER A 740 20.05 -7.91 5.22
CA SER A 740 18.95 -7.55 6.12
C SER A 740 19.44 -6.84 7.38
N ASP A 741 20.71 -7.06 7.76
CA ASP A 741 21.30 -6.49 8.96
C ASP A 741 22.04 -5.17 8.66
N GLU A 742 22.61 -5.04 7.45
CA GLU A 742 23.30 -3.85 6.98
C GLU A 742 22.33 -2.69 6.75
N VAL A 743 22.71 -1.48 7.18
CA VAL A 743 21.87 -0.27 7.06
C VAL A 743 22.60 0.72 6.16
N TYR A 744 21.91 1.20 5.13
CA TYR A 744 22.39 2.31 4.30
C TYR A 744 22.42 3.63 5.09
N PRO A 745 23.09 4.68 4.59
CA PRO A 745 23.05 6.01 5.20
C PRO A 745 21.61 6.48 5.49
N ALA A 746 21.42 7.25 6.56
CA ALA A 746 20.08 7.65 7.04
C ALA A 746 19.24 8.45 6.03
N MET A 747 19.87 9.02 5.00
CA MET A 747 19.21 9.79 3.94
C MET A 747 18.93 8.97 2.68
N SER A 748 19.28 7.69 2.66
CA SER A 748 19.09 6.81 1.51
C SER A 748 17.63 6.43 1.30
N VAL A 749 17.20 6.22 0.05
CA VAL A 749 15.82 5.79 -0.29
C VAL A 749 15.47 4.44 0.33
N TYR A 750 16.39 3.48 0.25
CA TYR A 750 16.24 2.15 0.85
C TYR A 750 17.00 2.09 2.17
N LYS A 751 16.40 1.45 3.18
CA LYS A 751 17.01 1.32 4.50
C LYS A 751 18.09 0.24 4.54
N HIS A 752 17.79 -0.91 3.95
CA HIS A 752 18.71 -2.05 3.90
C HIS A 752 19.02 -2.43 2.44
N PRO A 753 20.18 -3.02 2.13
CA PRO A 753 20.48 -3.53 0.78
C PRO A 753 19.41 -4.46 0.23
N ILE A 754 18.81 -5.31 1.09
CA ILE A 754 17.75 -6.23 0.67
C ILE A 754 16.47 -5.50 0.23
N ASP A 755 16.19 -4.32 0.77
CA ASP A 755 15.01 -3.50 0.43
C ASP A 755 15.13 -2.89 -0.98
N SER A 756 16.37 -2.75 -1.48
CA SER A 756 16.64 -2.22 -2.83
C SER A 756 16.34 -3.22 -3.95
N ILE A 757 15.97 -4.47 -3.63
CA ILE A 757 15.62 -5.49 -4.63
C ILE A 757 14.17 -5.27 -5.09
N SER A 758 14.00 -4.71 -6.29
CA SER A 758 12.67 -4.46 -6.86
C SER A 758 11.97 -5.76 -7.30
N LEU A 759 12.75 -6.67 -7.87
CA LEU A 759 12.34 -8.03 -8.25
C LEU A 759 13.57 -8.93 -8.26
N PHE A 760 13.47 -10.10 -7.65
CA PHE A 760 14.50 -11.13 -7.67
C PHE A 760 14.14 -12.19 -8.71
N VAL A 761 14.88 -12.25 -9.81
CA VAL A 761 14.67 -13.19 -10.90
C VAL A 761 15.72 -14.28 -10.81
N LEU A 762 15.32 -15.49 -10.42
CA LEU A 762 16.22 -16.63 -10.28
C LEU A 762 16.14 -17.51 -11.54
N LEU A 763 17.29 -17.73 -12.17
CA LEU A 763 17.46 -18.62 -13.33
C LEU A 763 18.17 -19.88 -12.87
N ASP A 764 17.57 -21.02 -13.16
CA ASP A 764 18.12 -22.33 -12.81
C ASP A 764 17.54 -23.41 -13.76
N LEU A 765 18.29 -24.49 -13.98
CA LEU A 765 17.99 -25.63 -14.85
C LEU A 765 17.68 -25.23 -16.31
N LEU A 766 18.37 -24.22 -16.85
CA LEU A 766 18.18 -23.73 -18.22
C LEU A 766 19.22 -24.29 -19.17
N GLY A 767 18.81 -24.69 -20.39
CA GLY A 767 19.72 -25.17 -21.43
C GLY A 767 19.29 -26.47 -22.09
N ALA A 768 18.43 -27.26 -21.44
CA ALA A 768 17.79 -28.42 -22.05
C ALA A 768 16.73 -28.02 -23.10
N SER A 769 16.49 -28.88 -24.10
CA SER A 769 15.48 -28.68 -25.13
C SER A 769 14.03 -28.69 -24.60
N ASP A 770 13.16 -27.87 -25.18
CA ASP A 770 11.70 -27.80 -24.90
C ASP A 770 11.33 -27.58 -23.41
N PRO A 771 11.94 -26.59 -22.72
CA PRO A 771 11.67 -26.34 -21.30
C PRO A 771 10.24 -25.81 -21.11
N ARG A 772 9.65 -26.15 -19.96
CA ARG A 772 8.34 -25.63 -19.55
C ARG A 772 8.46 -24.96 -18.20
N VAL A 773 8.45 -23.64 -18.18
CA VAL A 773 8.58 -22.84 -16.95
C VAL A 773 7.17 -22.45 -16.48
N PRO A 774 6.66 -22.97 -15.36
CA PRO A 774 5.38 -22.55 -14.78
C PRO A 774 5.47 -21.17 -14.13
N SER A 775 4.33 -20.54 -13.90
CA SER A 775 4.25 -19.38 -13.02
C SER A 775 4.04 -19.83 -11.58
N TYR A 776 5.09 -19.70 -10.75
CA TYR A 776 5.09 -20.17 -9.37
C TYR A 776 4.35 -19.26 -8.40
N PHE A 777 4.55 -17.93 -8.51
CA PHE A 777 4.10 -16.99 -7.49
C PHE A 777 2.96 -16.08 -7.99
N PRO A 778 1.83 -15.96 -7.26
CA PRO A 778 0.75 -15.06 -7.63
C PRO A 778 1.18 -13.58 -7.63
N THR A 779 2.06 -13.19 -6.71
CA THR A 779 2.49 -11.79 -6.49
C THR A 779 3.31 -11.23 -7.65
N THR A 780 4.03 -12.09 -8.38
CA THR A 780 4.89 -11.73 -9.52
C THR A 780 4.40 -12.31 -10.84
N HIS A 781 3.18 -12.87 -10.88
CA HIS A 781 2.59 -13.41 -12.11
C HIS A 781 2.53 -12.37 -13.24
N TRP A 782 2.35 -11.09 -12.90
CA TRP A 782 2.38 -10.01 -13.89
C TRP A 782 3.73 -9.88 -14.61
N ALA A 783 4.85 -10.13 -13.93
CA ALA A 783 6.19 -10.09 -14.52
C ALA A 783 6.40 -11.31 -15.42
N TYR A 784 5.93 -12.49 -14.97
CA TYR A 784 5.85 -13.69 -15.80
C TYR A 784 5.03 -13.44 -17.07
N GLN A 785 3.87 -12.79 -16.98
CA GLN A 785 3.02 -12.45 -18.13
C GLN A 785 3.71 -11.49 -19.10
N ASN A 786 4.54 -10.58 -18.61
CA ASN A 786 5.32 -9.70 -19.46
C ASN A 786 6.39 -10.49 -20.22
N LEU A 787 7.13 -11.37 -19.54
CA LEU A 787 8.12 -12.23 -20.19
C LEU A 787 7.48 -13.19 -21.21
N ALA A 788 6.34 -13.79 -20.88
CA ALA A 788 5.59 -14.65 -21.80
C ALA A 788 5.12 -13.89 -23.05
N ARG A 789 4.77 -12.61 -22.89
CA ARG A 789 4.40 -11.75 -24.03
C ARG A 789 5.59 -11.41 -24.90
N ILE A 790 6.78 -11.20 -24.33
CA ILE A 790 8.02 -11.05 -25.09
C ILE A 790 8.23 -12.32 -25.92
N GLU A 791 8.09 -13.51 -25.32
CA GLU A 791 8.22 -14.77 -26.03
C GLU A 791 7.23 -14.88 -27.20
N ASP A 792 5.95 -14.64 -26.96
CA ASP A 792 4.92 -14.63 -28.00
C ASP A 792 5.29 -13.71 -29.17
N ARG A 793 5.71 -12.49 -28.87
CA ARG A 793 6.08 -11.49 -29.89
C ARG A 793 7.34 -11.90 -30.64
N MET A 794 8.39 -12.32 -29.95
CA MET A 794 9.63 -12.75 -30.60
C MET A 794 9.42 -13.99 -31.48
N ARG A 795 8.55 -14.93 -31.09
CA ARG A 795 8.15 -16.06 -31.94
C ARG A 795 7.38 -15.59 -33.18
N GLN A 796 6.41 -14.69 -33.04
CA GLN A 796 5.67 -14.10 -34.18
C GLN A 796 6.59 -13.36 -35.15
N LEU A 797 7.60 -12.67 -34.63
CA LEU A 797 8.60 -11.93 -35.39
C LEU A 797 9.71 -12.83 -35.98
N ARG A 798 9.68 -14.14 -35.69
CA ARG A 798 10.69 -15.16 -36.06
C ARG A 798 12.09 -14.81 -35.58
N LEU A 799 12.18 -14.34 -34.34
CA LEU A 799 13.42 -13.99 -33.67
C LEU A 799 13.95 -15.09 -32.76
N LEU A 800 13.14 -16.10 -32.46
CA LEU A 800 13.56 -17.27 -31.69
C LEU A 800 13.89 -18.43 -32.63
N GLU A 801 14.94 -19.19 -32.31
CA GLU A 801 15.45 -20.32 -33.08
C GLU A 801 14.61 -21.58 -32.88
N THR A 802 14.11 -21.80 -31.66
CA THR A 802 13.28 -22.98 -31.37
C THR A 802 11.86 -22.86 -31.92
N SER A 803 11.25 -24.01 -32.19
CA SER A 803 9.82 -24.13 -32.54
C SER A 803 9.15 -25.17 -31.63
N PRO A 804 8.99 -24.89 -30.32
CA PRO A 804 8.46 -25.84 -29.36
C PRO A 804 6.96 -26.06 -29.57
N ARG A 805 6.44 -27.16 -29.01
CA ARG A 805 5.00 -27.48 -29.10
C ARG A 805 4.14 -26.51 -28.29
N SER A 806 4.71 -25.99 -27.21
CA SER A 806 4.15 -24.94 -26.37
C SER A 806 5.27 -23.95 -26.08
N ASN A 807 4.93 -22.68 -25.94
CA ASN A 807 5.88 -21.69 -25.43
C ASN A 807 6.49 -22.16 -24.11
N PHE A 808 7.74 -21.74 -23.86
CA PHE A 808 8.44 -22.03 -22.61
C PHE A 808 7.61 -21.51 -21.43
N LEU A 809 7.05 -20.30 -21.58
CA LEU A 809 6.22 -19.62 -20.58
C LEU A 809 4.72 -19.80 -20.83
N HIS A 810 4.29 -21.07 -20.90
CA HIS A 810 2.93 -21.49 -21.25
C HIS A 810 1.79 -21.03 -20.32
N GLU A 811 2.07 -20.65 -19.06
CA GLU A 811 1.04 -20.30 -18.08
C GLU A 811 0.64 -18.80 -18.06
N ALA A 812 0.80 -18.05 -19.15
CA ALA A 812 0.51 -16.60 -19.19
C ALA A 812 -0.94 -16.23 -18.80
N ASN A 813 -1.88 -17.16 -18.98
CA ASN A 813 -3.30 -16.96 -18.69
C ASN A 813 -3.74 -17.64 -17.37
N LYS A 814 -2.79 -17.96 -16.48
CA LYS A 814 -3.08 -18.62 -15.20
C LYS A 814 -3.88 -17.70 -14.28
N GLU A 815 -5.07 -18.16 -13.88
CA GLU A 815 -5.94 -17.45 -12.95
C GLU A 815 -5.56 -17.71 -11.49
N SER A 816 -5.95 -16.81 -10.59
CA SER A 816 -5.60 -16.86 -9.17
C SER A 816 -5.96 -18.18 -8.47
N HIS A 817 -7.02 -18.86 -8.90
CA HIS A 817 -7.46 -20.14 -8.33
C HIS A 817 -6.63 -21.36 -8.82
N GLN A 818 -5.80 -21.18 -9.85
CA GLN A 818 -4.97 -22.24 -10.45
C GLN A 818 -3.57 -22.30 -9.84
N PHE A 819 -3.19 -21.32 -9.00
CA PHE A 819 -1.97 -21.39 -8.22
C PHE A 819 -2.11 -22.46 -7.14
N ARG A 820 -1.36 -23.54 -7.31
CA ARG A 820 -1.27 -24.64 -6.33
C ARG A 820 -0.06 -24.39 -5.43
N PRO A 821 -0.07 -24.92 -4.19
CA PRO A 821 1.12 -25.00 -3.36
C PRO A 821 2.10 -26.02 -3.96
N GLY A 822 2.77 -25.64 -5.04
CA GLY A 822 3.95 -26.30 -5.58
C GLY A 822 5.12 -25.37 -5.36
N PHE A 823 6.17 -25.87 -4.71
CA PHE A 823 7.28 -25.05 -4.26
C PHE A 823 8.59 -25.78 -4.58
N VAL A 824 9.40 -25.19 -5.46
CA VAL A 824 10.78 -25.60 -5.68
C VAL A 824 11.62 -24.79 -4.70
N GLN A 825 12.38 -25.45 -3.84
CA GLN A 825 13.29 -24.79 -2.91
C GLN A 825 14.59 -24.49 -3.65
N ASP A 826 15.13 -23.28 -3.46
CA ASP A 826 16.33 -22.78 -4.14
C ASP A 826 16.81 -21.49 -3.44
N ASP A 827 17.84 -20.83 -3.97
CA ASP A 827 18.52 -19.62 -3.50
C ASP A 827 17.61 -18.39 -3.32
N HIS A 828 16.41 -18.38 -3.90
CA HIS A 828 15.43 -17.32 -3.66
C HIS A 828 14.79 -17.40 -2.27
N VAL A 829 14.77 -18.58 -1.64
CA VAL A 829 14.02 -18.83 -0.39
C VAL A 829 14.44 -17.90 0.75
N PRO A 830 15.74 -17.66 1.01
CA PRO A 830 16.18 -16.74 2.07
C PRO A 830 15.74 -15.29 1.85
N PHE A 831 15.67 -14.84 0.59
CA PHE A 831 15.19 -13.50 0.21
C PHE A 831 13.66 -13.40 0.31
N MET A 832 12.95 -14.41 -0.18
CA MET A 832 11.48 -14.48 -0.10
C MET A 832 10.99 -14.46 1.34
N LYS A 833 11.65 -15.20 2.26
CA LYS A 833 11.35 -15.19 3.70
C LYS A 833 11.51 -13.80 4.34
N ARG A 834 12.22 -12.88 3.67
CA ARG A 834 12.45 -11.49 4.10
C ARG A 834 11.61 -10.47 3.31
N GLY A 835 10.62 -10.93 2.55
CA GLY A 835 9.64 -10.06 1.87
C GLY A 835 10.02 -9.66 0.44
N VAL A 836 11.09 -10.21 -0.13
CA VAL A 836 11.48 -9.93 -1.51
C VAL A 836 10.55 -10.64 -2.51
N ASN A 837 10.10 -9.92 -3.53
CA ASN A 837 9.30 -10.47 -4.63
C ASN A 837 10.15 -11.34 -5.55
N ILE A 838 9.71 -12.57 -5.83
CA ILE A 838 10.48 -13.55 -6.61
C ILE A 838 9.79 -13.84 -7.95
N LEU A 839 10.54 -13.78 -9.05
CA LEU A 839 10.19 -14.40 -10.33
C LEU A 839 11.09 -15.61 -10.54
N HIS A 840 10.49 -16.80 -10.60
CA HIS A 840 11.23 -18.05 -10.73
C HIS A 840 11.25 -18.49 -12.20
N ILE A 841 12.43 -18.64 -12.79
CA ILE A 841 12.63 -19.12 -14.15
C ILE A 841 13.29 -20.50 -14.07
N ILE A 842 12.50 -21.48 -13.64
CA ILE A 842 12.90 -22.89 -13.52
C ILE A 842 11.86 -23.75 -14.24
N PRO A 843 12.27 -24.70 -15.11
CA PRO A 843 11.35 -25.62 -15.74
C PRO A 843 10.73 -26.60 -14.74
N THR A 844 9.50 -27.04 -14.98
CA THR A 844 8.93 -28.23 -14.34
C THR A 844 8.09 -29.00 -15.36
N PRO A 845 8.40 -30.28 -15.64
CA PRO A 845 9.42 -31.11 -15.00
C PRO A 845 10.86 -30.65 -15.27
N PHE A 846 11.78 -30.99 -14.37
CA PHE A 846 13.21 -30.73 -14.53
C PHE A 846 13.80 -31.52 -15.70
N PRO A 847 14.91 -31.05 -16.31
CA PRO A 847 15.63 -31.81 -17.33
C PRO A 847 15.94 -33.24 -16.85
N TRP A 848 15.73 -34.24 -17.70
CA TRP A 848 15.85 -35.64 -17.29
C TRP A 848 17.26 -36.05 -16.86
N PHE A 849 18.28 -35.29 -17.29
CA PHE A 849 19.69 -35.47 -16.96
C PHE A 849 20.18 -34.60 -15.80
N TRP A 850 19.31 -33.78 -15.19
CA TRP A 850 19.63 -33.00 -14.00
C TRP A 850 20.20 -33.88 -12.88
N HIS A 851 21.27 -33.41 -12.23
CA HIS A 851 22.06 -34.13 -11.21
C HIS A 851 22.62 -35.50 -11.69
N ARG A 852 22.87 -35.65 -13.00
CA ARG A 852 23.57 -36.81 -13.57
C ARG A 852 24.84 -36.35 -14.29
N MET A 853 25.74 -37.28 -14.59
CA MET A 853 26.99 -36.95 -15.29
C MET A 853 26.74 -36.46 -16.72
N GLU A 854 25.58 -36.77 -17.29
CA GLU A 854 25.09 -36.27 -18.57
C GLU A 854 24.65 -34.80 -18.52
N ASP A 855 24.63 -34.17 -17.34
CA ASP A 855 24.52 -32.71 -17.22
C ASP A 855 25.83 -32.01 -17.62
N ASP A 856 26.20 -32.22 -18.88
CA ASP A 856 27.41 -31.74 -19.53
C ASP A 856 27.09 -30.81 -20.72
N GLY A 857 28.14 -30.25 -21.33
CA GLY A 857 27.97 -29.34 -22.46
C GLY A 857 27.36 -30.01 -23.71
N GLU A 858 27.55 -31.31 -23.91
CA GLU A 858 27.10 -32.01 -25.12
C GLU A 858 25.59 -32.27 -25.13
N HIS A 859 24.95 -32.25 -23.95
CA HIS A 859 23.50 -32.44 -23.80
C HIS A 859 22.70 -31.13 -23.80
N LEU A 860 23.37 -29.98 -23.91
CA LEU A 860 22.73 -28.67 -24.02
C LEU A 860 22.13 -28.47 -25.42
N ASP A 861 20.96 -27.83 -25.46
CA ASP A 861 20.30 -27.44 -26.71
C ASP A 861 20.68 -26.00 -27.07
N GLY A 862 21.59 -25.88 -28.05
CA GLY A 862 22.07 -24.60 -28.57
C GLY A 862 20.95 -23.59 -28.86
N PRO A 863 19.95 -23.94 -29.70
CA PRO A 863 18.83 -23.06 -30.02
C PRO A 863 18.05 -22.58 -28.78
N THR A 864 17.80 -23.45 -27.81
CA THR A 864 17.11 -23.10 -26.56
C THR A 864 17.92 -22.11 -25.73
N MET A 865 19.23 -22.29 -25.65
CA MET A 865 20.12 -21.34 -24.97
C MET A 865 20.11 -19.96 -25.65
N GLN A 866 20.13 -19.92 -26.98
CA GLN A 866 20.03 -18.67 -27.74
C GLN A 866 18.70 -17.95 -27.48
N ASP A 867 17.60 -18.71 -27.42
CA ASP A 867 16.29 -18.14 -27.14
C ASP A 867 16.20 -17.54 -25.74
N TRP A 868 16.68 -18.25 -24.70
CA TRP A 868 16.74 -17.70 -23.35
C TRP A 868 17.58 -16.43 -23.27
N ALA A 869 18.71 -16.37 -23.96
CA ALA A 869 19.55 -15.17 -24.01
C ALA A 869 18.78 -13.96 -24.55
N ARG A 870 18.01 -14.15 -25.64
CA ARG A 870 17.18 -13.09 -26.23
C ARG A 870 16.01 -12.70 -25.34
N LEU A 871 15.29 -13.68 -24.77
CA LEU A 871 14.15 -13.44 -23.90
C LEU A 871 14.55 -12.65 -22.66
N MET A 872 15.63 -13.06 -21.98
CA MET A 872 16.10 -12.38 -20.77
C MET A 872 16.68 -11.00 -21.08
N THR A 873 17.39 -10.83 -22.20
CA THR A 873 17.89 -9.51 -22.61
C THR A 873 16.73 -8.56 -22.91
N ALA A 874 15.70 -9.03 -23.63
CA ALA A 874 14.51 -8.23 -23.92
C ALA A 874 13.72 -7.89 -22.65
N PHE A 875 13.63 -8.82 -21.69
CA PHE A 875 12.97 -8.58 -20.40
C PHE A 875 13.64 -7.49 -19.59
N VAL A 876 14.96 -7.57 -19.46
CA VAL A 876 15.75 -6.54 -18.77
C VAL A 876 15.66 -5.21 -19.50
N ALA A 877 15.68 -5.22 -20.84
CA ALA A 877 15.54 -4.01 -21.63
C ALA A 877 14.16 -3.34 -21.50
N GLU A 878 13.07 -4.11 -21.43
CA GLU A 878 11.74 -3.58 -21.13
C GLU A 878 11.63 -3.09 -19.68
N TRP A 879 12.24 -3.80 -18.72
CA TRP A 879 12.26 -3.39 -17.31
C TRP A 879 13.01 -2.08 -17.08
N MET A 880 14.14 -1.91 -17.78
CA MET A 880 15.02 -0.73 -17.68
C MET A 880 14.63 0.40 -18.63
N ASP A 881 13.45 0.31 -19.27
CA ASP A 881 12.90 1.33 -20.16
C ASP A 881 13.84 1.73 -21.31
N LEU A 882 14.45 0.74 -21.97
CA LEU A 882 15.48 0.94 -22.99
C LEU A 882 14.95 1.16 -24.42
N GLU A 883 13.64 1.39 -24.59
CA GLU A 883 13.08 1.69 -25.90
C GLU A 883 13.71 2.95 -26.51
N GLY A 884 14.11 2.89 -27.78
CA GLY A 884 14.84 3.97 -28.45
C GLY A 884 16.35 4.01 -28.15
N PHE A 885 16.82 3.31 -27.12
CA PHE A 885 18.24 3.24 -26.73
C PHE A 885 18.92 1.93 -27.13
N VAL A 886 18.16 0.91 -27.52
CA VAL A 886 18.71 -0.35 -28.07
C VAL A 886 19.51 -0.06 -29.36
N PRO A 887 20.84 -0.31 -29.38
CA PRO A 887 21.70 0.01 -30.51
C PRO A 887 21.26 -0.67 -31.80
N SER A 888 21.43 -0.01 -32.94
CA SER A 888 21.27 -0.64 -34.26
C SER A 888 22.32 -1.72 -34.47
N LEU A 889 21.95 -2.86 -35.06
CA LEU A 889 22.86 -3.97 -35.38
C LEU A 889 23.91 -3.64 -36.46
N GLU A 890 23.92 -2.43 -37.03
CA GLU A 890 24.95 -1.98 -37.96
C GLU A 890 26.21 -1.53 -37.20
N ASN A 891 27.31 -2.26 -37.43
CA ASN A 891 28.72 -2.04 -37.02
C ASN A 891 29.31 -2.90 -35.88
N LYS A 892 29.17 -4.23 -35.94
CA LYS A 892 30.21 -5.15 -35.42
C LYS A 892 30.50 -6.30 -36.38
N ALA A 893 30.85 -5.95 -37.63
CA ALA A 893 31.61 -6.82 -38.52
C ALA A 893 33.03 -6.26 -38.69
N VAL A 894 33.75 -6.03 -37.59
CA VAL A 894 35.19 -5.75 -37.60
C VAL A 894 35.80 -6.35 -36.33
N TYR A 895 35.92 -7.68 -36.29
CA TYR A 895 36.96 -8.40 -35.55
C TYR A 895 37.00 -9.84 -36.08
N ASP A 896 37.18 -9.95 -37.40
CA ASP A 896 37.83 -11.13 -37.97
C ASP A 896 38.63 -10.69 -39.21
N ARG A 897 39.86 -11.20 -39.31
CA ARG A 897 40.90 -10.97 -40.34
C ARG A 897 41.87 -9.80 -40.15
N SER A 898 42.75 -9.90 -39.16
CA SER A 898 44.19 -9.72 -39.36
C SER A 898 44.97 -10.20 -38.14
N ASP A 899 45.36 -11.47 -38.15
CA ASP A 899 46.70 -11.90 -37.75
C ASP A 899 46.91 -13.35 -38.20
N LYS A 900 46.92 -13.51 -39.53
CA LYS A 900 47.83 -14.44 -40.17
C LYS A 900 48.99 -13.59 -40.69
N THR A 901 50.10 -13.60 -39.98
CA THR A 901 51.40 -13.50 -40.64
C THR A 901 52.28 -14.64 -40.15
N GLU A 902 52.87 -15.29 -41.14
CA GLU A 902 53.80 -16.40 -41.08
C GLU A 902 55.06 -16.01 -40.31
N LEU A 903 55.45 -16.83 -39.32
CA LEU A 903 56.73 -17.55 -39.24
C LEU A 903 56.83 -18.35 -37.93
#